data_AF-A0A0N1PI07-F1
#
_entry.id   AF-A0A0N1PI07-F1
#
_cell.length_a   1.000
_cell.length_b   1.000
_cell.length_c   1.000
_cell.angle_alpha   90.00
_cell.angle_beta   90.00
_cell.angle_gamma   90.00
#
_symmetry.space_group_name_H-M   'P 1'
#
loop_
_entity.id
_entity.type
_entity.pdbx_description
1 polymer ?
#
loop_
_entity_poly.entity_id
_entity_poly.type
_entity_poly.pdbx_seq_one_letter_code
_entity_poly.pdbx_strand_id
1 'polypeptide(L)'
;MEDGDFDQRLRDLQREYLEFLDDEEDQGLYMEKVKEMISAGKKRLVVNINDLRRKNPARAKNLLESAFEEQIAFQKALKEYVSSIDPTFAKEMEEFFVAFSGSFGTKHVTPRSLTSRYLGNLICVEGIVTRVSLVRSKVVRSVHYCPATKKVMERKYTDLTSFEAFPTSAVYPTKDDDGNPLETEYGLSRYKDHQTLTVQEMPERAPAGQLPRSVDIICDDDLVDKCKPGDRVQIVGNYRCLPSKQGSFTAGTFSDINILLIGDPSVAKSQLLRYVLLTAPRAVTTTGRGSSGVGLTAAVTTDPDTGDRRLEAGAMVLADRGVVCIDEFDKMSDIDRTAIHEVMEQGRVTIAKAGVHASLNARCSVLAAANPVYGRLSSVTPSALLLSRNPKEQDGEVLPMGSTVEMLSTENPDTEEVDESKEAMYEKYDPLLHGNSRSKKDQILSTRFMRKYIHIARLLRPKLTQDACDVIADEYARLRNQDMMETDVARYDQYKTPMENIGLQDSLLSRFDLLFVMLDIADADHDNLISEHVLRMHRYRNPKEQDGEVLPMGSTVEMLSTENPDTEEVDESKEAMYEKYDPLLHGNSRSKKDQILSTRFMRKYIHIARLLRPKLTQDACDVIADEYARLRNQDMMETDVARVTYS
;
A
#
# COMPACT_ATOMS: atom_id res chain seq x y z
N MET A 1 40.09 6.71 8.99
CA MET A 1 41.29 5.85 9.15
C MET A 1 41.16 4.51 8.41
N GLU A 2 40.05 4.22 7.72
CA GLU A 2 39.82 2.92 7.05
C GLU A 2 40.19 2.89 5.55
N ASP A 3 40.25 4.03 4.84
CA ASP A 3 40.52 4.05 3.38
C ASP A 3 41.96 3.65 3.00
N GLY A 4 42.94 3.90 3.88
CA GLY A 4 44.35 3.59 3.61
C GLY A 4 44.67 2.08 3.59
N ASP A 5 43.90 1.28 4.33
CA ASP A 5 44.11 -0.17 4.42
C ASP A 5 43.49 -0.91 3.22
N PHE A 6 42.40 -0.36 2.66
CA PHE A 6 41.75 -0.89 1.46
C PHE A 6 42.64 -0.77 0.20
N ASP A 7 43.25 0.40 0.00
CA ASP A 7 44.17 0.63 -1.13
C ASP A 7 45.44 -0.21 -1.04
N GLN A 8 45.94 -0.45 0.18
CA GLN A 8 47.10 -1.32 0.40
C GLN A 8 46.77 -2.76 -0.02
N ARG A 9 45.63 -3.28 0.45
CA ARG A 9 45.13 -4.61 0.10
C ARG A 9 44.90 -4.79 -1.39
N LEU A 10 44.36 -3.77 -2.07
CA LEU A 10 44.13 -3.82 -3.52
C LEU A 10 45.44 -3.87 -4.31
N ARG A 11 46.48 -3.16 -3.86
CA ARG A 11 47.82 -3.22 -4.47
C ARG A 11 48.47 -4.58 -4.29
N ASP A 12 48.33 -5.19 -3.12
CA ASP A 12 48.86 -6.53 -2.86
C ASP A 12 48.18 -7.57 -3.78
N LEU A 13 46.85 -7.48 -3.94
CA LEU A 13 46.11 -8.31 -4.90
C LEU A 13 46.60 -8.12 -6.34
N GLN A 14 46.77 -6.87 -6.78
CA GLN A 14 47.24 -6.54 -8.12
C GLN A 14 48.63 -7.15 -8.40
N ARG A 15 49.54 -7.08 -7.43
CA ARG A 15 50.88 -7.65 -7.56
C ARG A 15 50.85 -9.16 -7.70
N GLU A 16 50.06 -9.86 -6.88
CA GLU A 16 49.94 -11.33 -6.98
C GLU A 16 49.34 -11.79 -8.32
N TYR A 17 48.39 -11.05 -8.88
CA TYR A 17 47.86 -11.34 -10.22
C TYR A 17 48.86 -11.02 -11.34
N LEU A 18 49.72 -10.02 -11.15
CA LEU A 18 50.82 -9.75 -12.08
C LEU A 18 51.83 -10.92 -12.09
N GLU A 19 52.20 -11.42 -10.91
CA GLU A 19 53.05 -12.62 -10.76
C GLU A 19 52.38 -13.89 -11.33
N PHE A 20 51.04 -13.96 -11.34
CA PHE A 20 50.32 -15.02 -12.04
C PHE A 20 50.42 -14.90 -13.57
N LEU A 21 50.40 -13.69 -14.12
CA LEU A 21 50.50 -13.46 -15.57
C LEU A 21 51.93 -13.60 -16.10
N ASP A 22 52.94 -13.30 -15.28
CA ASP A 22 54.37 -13.35 -15.60
C ASP A 22 54.97 -14.77 -15.53
N ASP A 23 54.18 -15.79 -15.86
CA ASP A 23 54.52 -17.19 -15.59
C ASP A 23 55.54 -17.76 -16.59
N GLU A 24 56.84 -17.55 -16.30
CA GLU A 24 57.93 -18.21 -17.02
C GLU A 24 58.05 -19.71 -16.68
N GLU A 25 57.54 -20.14 -15.52
CA GLU A 25 57.67 -21.52 -15.01
C GLU A 25 56.65 -22.49 -15.63
N ASP A 26 55.42 -22.03 -15.96
CA ASP A 26 54.33 -22.83 -16.56
C ASP A 26 54.19 -22.62 -18.09
N GLN A 27 55.30 -22.79 -18.82
CA GLN A 27 55.36 -22.84 -20.30
C GLN A 27 54.94 -21.55 -21.05
N GLY A 28 54.70 -20.42 -20.36
CA GLY A 28 54.37 -19.14 -21.00
C GLY A 28 53.01 -19.10 -21.72
N LEU A 29 52.06 -19.98 -21.38
CA LEU A 29 50.76 -20.10 -22.04
C LEU A 29 49.97 -18.77 -22.03
N TYR A 30 49.99 -18.04 -20.90
CA TYR A 30 49.29 -16.76 -20.78
C TYR A 30 50.00 -15.64 -21.53
N MET A 31 51.33 -15.67 -21.62
CA MET A 31 52.11 -14.72 -22.43
C MET A 31 51.75 -14.85 -23.92
N GLU A 32 51.62 -16.09 -24.42
CA GLU A 32 51.19 -16.34 -25.80
C GLU A 32 49.76 -15.86 -26.04
N LYS A 33 48.82 -16.15 -25.12
CA LYS A 33 47.43 -15.66 -25.21
C LYS A 33 47.33 -14.14 -25.19
N VAL A 34 48.18 -13.45 -24.42
CA VAL A 34 48.23 -11.98 -24.40
C VAL A 34 48.77 -11.44 -25.73
N LYS A 35 49.80 -12.06 -26.31
CA LYS A 35 50.29 -11.69 -27.65
C LYS A 35 49.25 -11.93 -28.74
N GLU A 36 48.52 -13.03 -28.67
CA GLU A 36 47.39 -13.32 -29.57
C GLU A 36 46.27 -12.29 -29.39
N MET A 37 45.96 -11.93 -28.14
CA MET A 37 44.97 -10.89 -27.82
C MET A 37 45.34 -9.54 -28.43
N ILE A 38 46.61 -9.11 -28.31
CA ILE A 38 47.12 -7.87 -28.90
C ILE A 38 47.03 -7.93 -30.44
N SER A 39 47.48 -9.04 -31.03
CA SER A 39 47.45 -9.23 -32.49
C SER A 39 46.04 -9.24 -33.07
N ALA A 40 45.06 -9.77 -32.31
CA ALA A 40 43.66 -9.80 -32.68
C ALA A 40 42.89 -8.51 -32.32
N GLY A 41 43.54 -7.53 -31.67
CA GLY A 41 42.89 -6.30 -31.20
C GLY A 41 41.78 -6.55 -30.17
N LYS A 42 41.85 -7.66 -29.42
CA LYS A 42 40.84 -8.01 -28.42
C LYS A 42 41.13 -7.29 -27.11
N LYS A 43 40.07 -6.83 -26.44
CA LYS A 43 40.15 -6.18 -25.12
C LYS A 43 39.97 -7.14 -23.93
N ARG A 44 39.74 -8.44 -24.19
CA ARG A 44 39.38 -9.43 -23.17
C ARG A 44 40.28 -10.65 -23.20
N LEU A 45 40.89 -10.97 -22.07
CA LEU A 45 41.69 -12.18 -21.85
C LEU A 45 40.83 -13.29 -21.22
N VAL A 46 40.90 -14.52 -21.74
CA VAL A 46 40.22 -15.68 -21.15
C VAL A 46 41.18 -16.47 -20.26
N VAL A 47 40.90 -16.50 -18.97
CA VAL A 47 41.69 -17.17 -17.94
C VAL A 47 40.98 -18.44 -17.47
N ASN A 48 41.74 -19.51 -17.27
CA ASN A 48 41.21 -20.75 -16.71
C ASN A 48 41.36 -20.74 -15.19
N ILE A 49 40.25 -20.89 -14.47
CA ILE A 49 40.24 -20.91 -13.00
C ILE A 49 40.99 -22.12 -12.45
N ASN A 50 41.08 -23.21 -13.21
CA ASN A 50 41.82 -24.40 -12.76
C ASN A 50 43.31 -24.09 -12.59
N ASP A 51 43.88 -23.23 -13.43
CA ASP A 51 45.28 -22.84 -13.37
C ASP A 51 45.51 -21.93 -12.16
N LEU A 52 44.61 -20.97 -11.96
CA LEU A 52 44.62 -20.12 -10.77
C LEU A 52 44.50 -20.94 -9.47
N ARG A 53 43.69 -22.02 -9.48
CA ARG A 53 43.53 -22.94 -8.34
C ARG A 53 44.81 -23.75 -8.05
N ARG A 54 45.60 -24.07 -9.08
CA ARG A 54 46.88 -24.77 -8.92
C ARG A 54 47.95 -23.85 -8.33
N LYS A 55 48.06 -22.62 -8.84
CA LYS A 55 49.06 -21.65 -8.37
C LYS A 55 48.70 -21.10 -6.99
N ASN A 56 47.47 -20.59 -6.83
CA ASN A 56 47.01 -19.94 -5.61
C ASN A 56 45.57 -20.37 -5.25
N PRO A 57 45.40 -21.46 -4.46
CA PRO A 57 44.06 -21.97 -4.13
C PRO A 57 43.23 -21.01 -3.27
N ALA A 58 43.88 -20.24 -2.39
CA ALA A 58 43.21 -19.23 -1.56
C ALA A 58 42.58 -18.12 -2.40
N ARG A 59 43.30 -17.62 -3.41
CA ARG A 59 42.80 -16.57 -4.32
C ARG A 59 41.73 -17.09 -5.25
N ALA A 60 41.88 -18.30 -5.78
CA ALA A 60 40.82 -18.93 -6.56
C ALA A 60 39.51 -19.06 -5.77
N LYS A 61 39.58 -19.34 -4.46
CA LYS A 61 38.40 -19.36 -3.59
C LYS A 61 37.81 -17.97 -3.38
N ASN A 62 38.65 -16.97 -3.08
CA ASN A 62 38.20 -15.58 -2.91
C ASN A 62 37.57 -15.01 -4.18
N LEU A 63 38.14 -15.29 -5.36
CA LEU A 63 37.56 -14.88 -6.65
C LEU A 63 36.15 -15.47 -6.87
N LEU A 64 35.90 -16.69 -6.40
CA LEU A 64 34.57 -17.33 -6.48
C LEU A 64 33.59 -16.81 -5.41
N GLU A 65 34.09 -16.26 -4.30
CA GLU A 65 33.30 -15.74 -3.17
C GLU A 65 33.00 -14.24 -3.29
N SER A 66 34.03 -13.42 -3.49
CA SER A 66 33.96 -11.97 -3.71
C SER A 66 34.59 -11.61 -5.06
N ALA A 67 33.80 -11.73 -6.12
CA ALA A 67 34.32 -11.58 -7.48
C ALA A 67 34.59 -10.12 -7.87
N PHE A 68 33.90 -9.15 -7.25
CA PHE A 68 33.97 -7.74 -7.66
C PHE A 68 35.35 -7.12 -7.43
N GLU A 69 35.88 -7.23 -6.22
CA GLU A 69 37.17 -6.65 -5.84
C GLU A 69 38.32 -7.34 -6.58
N GLU A 70 38.30 -8.67 -6.59
CA GLU A 70 39.32 -9.51 -7.24
C GLU A 70 39.36 -9.28 -8.76
N GLN A 71 38.20 -9.13 -9.42
CA GLN A 71 38.15 -8.88 -10.86
C GLN A 71 38.65 -7.47 -11.22
N ILE A 72 38.39 -6.45 -10.39
CA ILE A 72 38.95 -5.10 -10.60
C ILE A 72 40.48 -5.13 -10.46
N ALA A 73 41.01 -5.78 -9.42
CA ALA A 73 42.45 -5.93 -9.22
C ALA A 73 43.10 -6.66 -10.41
N PHE A 74 42.47 -7.72 -10.89
CA PHE A 74 43.00 -8.50 -12.01
C PHE A 74 42.97 -7.73 -13.34
N GLN A 75 41.93 -6.92 -13.60
CA GLN A 75 41.88 -6.04 -14.78
C GLN A 75 43.00 -4.98 -14.75
N LYS A 76 43.29 -4.41 -13.58
CA LYS A 76 44.42 -3.46 -13.40
C LYS A 76 45.76 -4.14 -13.65
N ALA A 77 45.96 -5.33 -13.08
CA ALA A 77 47.19 -6.12 -13.30
C ALA A 77 47.38 -6.47 -14.78
N LEU A 78 46.32 -6.86 -15.49
CA LEU A 78 46.38 -7.14 -16.92
C LEU A 78 46.76 -5.89 -17.73
N LYS A 79 46.21 -4.72 -17.39
CA LYS A 79 46.56 -3.46 -18.05
C LYS A 79 48.03 -3.10 -17.87
N GLU A 80 48.56 -3.27 -16.65
CA GLU A 80 49.98 -3.04 -16.36
C GLU A 80 50.88 -4.01 -17.13
N TYR A 81 50.51 -5.28 -17.19
CA TYR A 81 51.22 -6.30 -17.97
C TYR A 81 51.19 -6.02 -19.48
N VAL A 82 50.04 -5.66 -20.05
CA VAL A 82 49.95 -5.30 -21.47
C VAL A 82 50.77 -4.03 -21.76
N SER A 83 50.80 -3.08 -20.82
CA SER A 83 51.61 -1.87 -20.96
C SER A 83 53.11 -2.13 -20.92
N SER A 84 53.58 -3.22 -20.32
CA SER A 84 55.00 -3.58 -20.33
C SER A 84 55.42 -4.23 -21.65
N ILE A 85 54.51 -4.95 -22.31
CA ILE A 85 54.75 -5.59 -23.62
C ILE A 85 54.59 -4.59 -24.77
N ASP A 86 53.44 -3.91 -24.84
CA ASP A 86 53.13 -2.94 -25.88
C ASP A 86 52.42 -1.69 -25.31
N PRO A 87 53.16 -0.60 -25.07
CA PRO A 87 52.60 0.64 -24.53
C PRO A 87 51.74 1.40 -25.54
N THR A 88 51.81 1.09 -26.84
CA THR A 88 50.99 1.77 -27.85
C THR A 88 49.56 1.25 -27.82
N PHE A 89 49.40 -0.08 -27.85
CA PHE A 89 48.10 -0.73 -27.72
C PHE A 89 47.39 -0.42 -26.40
N ALA A 90 48.14 -0.34 -25.29
CA ALA A 90 47.60 0.02 -23.98
C ALA A 90 47.04 1.47 -23.90
N LYS A 91 47.48 2.38 -24.79
CA LYS A 91 46.94 3.74 -24.88
C LYS A 91 45.67 3.81 -25.73
N GLU A 92 45.58 3.00 -26.78
CA GLU A 92 44.37 2.94 -27.62
C GLU A 92 43.20 2.28 -26.87
N MET A 93 43.48 1.20 -26.14
CA MET A 93 42.50 0.45 -25.36
C MET A 93 42.59 0.87 -23.88
N GLU A 94 41.78 1.85 -23.47
CA GLU A 94 41.82 2.42 -22.11
C GLU A 94 41.50 1.40 -21.00
N GLU A 95 40.73 0.34 -21.31
CA GLU A 95 40.25 -0.67 -20.37
C GLU A 95 40.39 -2.08 -20.94
N PHE A 96 40.88 -3.00 -20.11
CA PHE A 96 41.00 -4.43 -20.39
C PHE A 96 40.08 -5.23 -19.48
N PHE A 97 39.49 -6.29 -20.02
CA PHE A 97 38.60 -7.18 -19.28
C PHE A 97 39.21 -8.58 -19.15
N VAL A 98 38.87 -9.24 -18.04
CA VAL A 98 39.22 -10.65 -17.83
C VAL A 98 37.93 -11.47 -17.83
N ALA A 99 37.91 -12.54 -18.62
CA ALA A 99 36.89 -13.57 -18.61
C ALA A 99 37.44 -14.84 -17.95
N PHE A 100 36.54 -15.60 -17.33
CA PHE A 100 36.88 -16.83 -16.65
C PHE A 100 36.24 -18.03 -17.34
N SER A 101 37.02 -19.08 -17.48
CA SER A 101 36.61 -20.39 -17.97
C SER A 101 37.09 -21.47 -17.00
N GLY A 102 36.53 -22.67 -17.11
CA GLY A 102 37.00 -23.83 -16.35
C GLY A 102 35.91 -24.48 -15.50
N SER A 103 36.32 -25.24 -14.48
CA SER A 103 35.42 -26.01 -13.63
C SER A 103 35.02 -25.25 -12.37
N PHE A 104 33.74 -24.84 -12.34
CA PHE A 104 33.14 -24.08 -11.25
C PHE A 104 32.58 -24.95 -10.11
N GLY A 105 32.63 -26.29 -10.25
CA GLY A 105 32.15 -27.22 -9.23
C GLY A 105 30.73 -26.92 -8.76
N THR A 106 30.56 -26.59 -7.48
CA THR A 106 29.26 -26.25 -6.87
C THR A 106 28.66 -24.93 -7.34
N LYS A 107 29.45 -24.06 -8.00
CA LYS A 107 28.99 -22.79 -8.57
C LYS A 107 28.45 -22.92 -10.01
N HIS A 108 28.39 -24.14 -10.54
CA HIS A 108 27.68 -24.46 -11.77
C HIS A 108 26.20 -24.73 -11.45
N VAL A 109 25.31 -23.85 -11.90
CA VAL A 109 23.90 -23.83 -11.50
C VAL A 109 22.99 -23.65 -12.71
N THR A 110 21.74 -24.10 -12.60
CA THR A 110 20.70 -23.77 -13.58
C THR A 110 19.97 -22.50 -13.15
N PRO A 111 19.26 -21.81 -14.05
CA PRO A 111 18.42 -20.65 -13.70
C PRO A 111 17.44 -20.91 -12.55
N ARG A 112 17.08 -22.18 -12.31
CA ARG A 112 16.21 -22.62 -11.22
C ARG A 112 16.92 -22.74 -9.87
N SER A 113 18.15 -23.25 -9.84
CA SER A 113 18.92 -23.42 -8.59
C SER A 113 19.66 -22.15 -8.15
N LEU A 114 19.56 -21.07 -8.95
CA LEU A 114 20.06 -19.76 -8.62
C LEU A 114 19.30 -19.15 -7.43
N THR A 115 19.92 -19.19 -6.26
CA THR A 115 19.37 -18.65 -5.01
C THR A 115 20.20 -17.45 -4.52
N SER A 116 19.67 -16.69 -3.56
CA SER A 116 20.32 -15.51 -2.98
C SER A 116 21.68 -15.80 -2.33
N ARG A 117 22.03 -17.07 -2.08
CA ARG A 117 23.33 -17.49 -1.53
C ARG A 117 24.50 -17.23 -2.47
N TYR A 118 24.23 -17.07 -3.77
CA TYR A 118 25.26 -16.81 -4.78
C TYR A 118 25.42 -15.32 -5.10
N LEU A 119 24.78 -14.43 -4.33
CA LEU A 119 24.88 -12.98 -4.54
C LEU A 119 26.30 -12.50 -4.22
N GLY A 120 26.93 -11.82 -5.17
CA GLY A 120 28.33 -11.41 -5.04
C GLY A 120 29.34 -12.42 -5.60
N ASN A 121 28.91 -13.64 -5.88
CA ASN A 121 29.78 -14.73 -6.35
C ASN A 121 29.89 -14.77 -7.87
N LEU A 122 31.00 -15.32 -8.34
CA LEU A 122 31.19 -15.76 -9.72
C LEU A 122 30.53 -17.13 -9.91
N ILE A 123 29.58 -17.21 -10.85
CA ILE A 123 28.80 -18.42 -11.12
C ILE A 123 28.82 -18.77 -12.60
N CYS A 124 28.49 -20.02 -12.90
CA CYS A 124 28.28 -20.51 -14.25
C CYS A 124 26.84 -20.97 -14.40
N VAL A 125 26.11 -20.38 -15.35
CA VAL A 125 24.71 -20.68 -15.66
C VAL A 125 24.61 -21.26 -17.06
N GLU A 126 23.88 -22.38 -17.20
CA GLU A 126 23.57 -22.98 -18.49
C GLU A 126 22.10 -22.80 -18.86
N GLY A 127 21.80 -22.58 -20.14
CA GLY A 127 20.42 -22.46 -20.60
C GLY A 127 20.30 -22.14 -22.08
N ILE A 128 19.07 -21.88 -22.51
CA ILE A 128 18.73 -21.46 -23.88
C ILE A 128 18.45 -19.96 -23.87
N VAL A 129 19.04 -19.22 -24.80
CA VAL A 129 18.72 -17.79 -24.99
C VAL A 129 17.32 -17.69 -25.58
N THR A 130 16.39 -17.06 -24.88
CA THR A 130 15.00 -16.92 -25.34
C THR A 130 14.73 -15.56 -25.96
N ARG A 131 15.33 -14.51 -25.41
CA ARG A 131 15.16 -13.13 -25.88
C ARG A 131 16.51 -12.44 -25.85
N VAL A 132 16.77 -11.68 -26.90
CA VAL A 132 17.94 -10.81 -27.03
C VAL A 132 17.42 -9.40 -27.28
N SER A 133 17.87 -8.44 -26.48
CA SER A 133 17.51 -7.03 -26.70
C SER A 133 18.30 -6.45 -27.88
N LEU A 134 17.81 -5.34 -28.43
CA LEU A 134 18.61 -4.50 -29.32
C LEU A 134 19.85 -3.97 -28.58
N VAL A 135 20.94 -3.82 -29.33
CA VAL A 135 22.18 -3.21 -28.84
C VAL A 135 21.93 -1.72 -28.61
N ARG A 136 22.30 -1.22 -27.43
CA ARG A 136 22.20 0.20 -27.07
C ARG A 136 23.55 0.72 -26.63
N SER A 137 23.92 1.91 -27.07
CA SER A 137 25.12 2.60 -26.60
C SER A 137 24.88 3.21 -25.21
N LYS A 138 25.76 2.92 -24.26
CA LYS A 138 25.82 3.52 -22.92
C LYS A 138 27.01 4.47 -22.82
N VAL A 139 26.79 5.66 -22.28
CA VAL A 139 27.88 6.63 -22.05
C VAL A 139 28.76 6.18 -20.88
N VAL A 140 30.08 6.26 -21.06
CA VAL A 140 31.09 5.98 -20.02
C VAL A 140 31.78 7.26 -19.59
N ARG A 141 32.17 8.10 -20.56
CA ARG A 141 32.81 9.40 -20.33
C ARG A 141 32.27 10.41 -21.32
N SER A 142 31.90 11.59 -20.86
CA SER A 142 31.64 12.75 -21.72
C SER A 142 32.73 13.79 -21.59
N VAL A 143 33.03 14.43 -22.71
CA VAL A 143 33.99 15.51 -22.82
C VAL A 143 33.21 16.78 -23.20
N HIS A 144 33.41 17.83 -22.42
CA HIS A 144 32.73 19.12 -22.58
C HIS A 144 33.75 20.21 -22.82
N TYR A 145 33.49 21.08 -23.78
CA TYR A 145 34.31 22.23 -24.08
C TYR A 145 33.59 23.50 -23.65
N CYS A 146 34.31 24.38 -22.95
CA CYS A 146 33.82 25.72 -22.62
C CYS A 146 34.47 26.73 -23.59
N PRO A 147 33.70 27.37 -24.51
CA PRO A 147 34.25 28.36 -25.43
C PRO A 147 34.84 29.59 -24.71
N ALA A 148 34.30 29.96 -23.55
CA ALA A 148 34.73 31.14 -22.80
C ALA A 148 36.05 30.94 -22.06
N THR A 149 36.24 29.80 -21.39
CA THR A 149 37.45 29.50 -20.61
C THR A 149 38.51 28.75 -21.41
N LYS A 150 38.14 28.23 -22.60
CA LYS A 150 38.93 27.31 -23.44
C LYS A 150 39.38 26.04 -22.71
N LYS A 151 38.74 25.71 -21.59
CA LYS A 151 39.01 24.50 -20.82
C LYS A 151 38.12 23.37 -21.31
N VAL A 152 38.69 22.16 -21.28
CA VAL A 152 37.98 20.92 -21.51
C VAL A 152 37.68 20.30 -20.15
N MET A 153 36.42 19.91 -19.94
CA MET A 153 35.98 19.24 -18.74
C MET A 153 35.50 17.83 -19.07
N GLU A 154 35.99 16.86 -18.32
CA GLU A 154 35.60 15.46 -18.51
C GLU A 154 34.74 14.99 -17.34
N ARG A 155 33.63 14.30 -17.65
CA ARG A 155 32.77 13.68 -16.64
C ARG A 155 32.66 12.19 -16.92
N LYS A 156 33.00 11.37 -15.93
CA LYS A 156 32.81 9.92 -15.97
C LYS A 156 31.44 9.56 -15.40
N TYR A 157 30.74 8.63 -16.05
CA TYR A 157 29.44 8.14 -15.61
C TYR A 157 29.55 6.69 -15.18
N THR A 158 29.11 6.46 -13.95
CA THR A 158 29.00 5.14 -13.32
C THR A 158 27.53 4.87 -13.04
N ASP A 159 27.09 3.65 -13.34
CA ASP A 159 25.72 3.18 -13.10
C ASP A 159 25.79 1.91 -12.24
N LEU A 160 24.67 1.49 -11.65
CA LEU A 160 24.65 0.28 -10.81
C LEU A 160 25.03 -1.01 -11.56
N THR A 161 25.01 -0.98 -12.89
CA THR A 161 25.49 -2.07 -13.76
C THR A 161 27.01 -2.13 -13.89
N SER A 162 27.72 -1.05 -13.54
CA SER A 162 29.19 -0.99 -13.53
C SER A 162 29.76 -1.59 -12.23
N PHE A 163 31.03 -1.98 -12.24
CA PHE A 163 31.70 -2.58 -11.07
C PHE A 163 31.84 -1.60 -9.88
N GLU A 164 31.87 -0.29 -10.13
CA GLU A 164 31.91 0.75 -9.10
C GLU A 164 30.50 1.07 -8.57
N ALA A 165 30.39 1.23 -7.25
CA ALA A 165 29.10 1.26 -6.54
C ALA A 165 28.41 2.64 -6.49
N PHE A 166 29.07 3.72 -6.92
CA PHE A 166 28.50 5.07 -6.83
C PHE A 166 27.77 5.44 -8.12
N PRO A 167 26.42 5.55 -8.12
CA PRO A 167 25.69 6.00 -9.30
C PRO A 167 25.90 7.50 -9.50
N THR A 168 26.42 7.89 -10.66
CA THR A 168 26.51 9.30 -11.05
C THR A 168 25.20 9.74 -11.71
N SER A 169 24.80 11.00 -11.52
CA SER A 169 23.65 11.55 -12.24
C SER A 169 23.89 11.48 -13.75
N ALA A 170 22.90 10.95 -14.48
CA ALA A 170 22.95 10.80 -15.94
C ALA A 170 22.77 12.12 -16.71
N VAL A 171 22.86 13.25 -16.02
CA VAL A 171 22.65 14.58 -16.60
C VAL A 171 24.00 15.12 -17.07
N TYR A 172 24.06 15.52 -18.35
CA TYR A 172 25.22 16.22 -18.88
C TYR A 172 25.35 17.59 -18.20
N PRO A 173 26.56 17.96 -17.74
CA PRO A 173 26.80 19.30 -17.20
C PRO A 173 26.61 20.33 -18.32
N THR A 174 25.69 21.27 -18.11
CA THR A 174 25.37 22.33 -19.08
C THR A 174 26.10 23.65 -18.78
N LYS A 175 26.59 23.80 -17.55
CA LYS A 175 27.29 24.99 -17.08
C LYS A 175 28.53 24.61 -16.28
N ASP A 176 29.58 25.41 -16.42
CA ASP A 176 30.80 25.35 -15.61
C ASP A 176 30.55 25.87 -14.19
N ASP A 177 31.50 25.69 -13.27
CA ASP A 177 31.44 26.22 -11.89
C ASP A 177 31.30 27.76 -11.87
N ASP A 178 31.82 28.42 -12.92
CA ASP A 178 31.70 29.87 -13.15
C ASP A 178 30.41 30.27 -13.90
N GLY A 179 29.51 29.33 -14.18
CA GLY A 179 28.22 29.57 -14.84
C GLY A 179 28.26 29.71 -16.37
N ASN A 180 29.43 29.53 -16.98
CA ASN A 180 29.60 29.57 -18.44
C ASN A 180 28.93 28.36 -19.11
N PRO A 181 28.29 28.53 -20.30
CA PRO A 181 27.69 27.41 -21.02
C PRO A 181 28.74 26.44 -21.54
N LEU A 182 28.45 25.15 -21.44
CA LEU A 182 29.30 24.06 -21.91
C LEU A 182 28.73 23.43 -23.17
N GLU A 183 29.58 23.24 -24.15
CA GLU A 183 29.29 22.47 -25.35
C GLU A 183 29.79 21.03 -25.17
N THR A 184 28.99 20.05 -25.56
CA THR A 184 29.38 18.64 -25.41
C THR A 184 30.03 18.16 -26.69
N GLU A 185 31.28 17.73 -26.60
CA GLU A 185 32.04 17.20 -27.73
C GLU A 185 31.80 15.70 -27.84
N TYR A 186 30.82 15.34 -28.67
CA TYR A 186 30.42 13.93 -28.86
C TYR A 186 31.54 13.07 -29.47
N GLY A 187 32.43 13.65 -30.29
CA GLY A 187 33.51 12.92 -30.95
C GLY A 187 34.62 12.46 -30.00
N LEU A 188 34.83 13.18 -28.89
CA LEU A 188 35.79 12.82 -27.84
C LEU A 188 35.14 12.04 -26.69
N SER A 189 33.80 12.03 -26.65
CA SER A 189 33.02 11.29 -25.67
C SER A 189 33.07 9.79 -25.98
N ARG A 190 33.13 8.97 -24.93
CA ARG A 190 33.29 7.53 -25.04
C ARG A 190 32.01 6.80 -24.66
N TYR A 191 31.59 5.93 -25.56
CA TYR A 191 30.41 5.07 -25.43
C TYR A 191 30.84 3.61 -25.42
N LYS A 192 30.05 2.78 -24.73
CA LYS A 192 30.16 1.32 -24.74
C LYS A 192 28.85 0.70 -25.19
N ASP A 193 28.93 -0.42 -25.90
CA ASP A 193 27.74 -1.16 -26.28
C ASP A 193 27.19 -1.94 -25.08
N HIS A 194 25.87 -1.95 -24.94
CA HIS A 194 25.16 -2.60 -23.85
C HIS A 194 23.97 -3.38 -24.41
N GLN A 195 23.83 -4.61 -23.98
CA GLN A 195 22.78 -5.51 -24.40
C GLN A 195 22.29 -6.35 -23.22
N THR A 196 21.01 -6.70 -23.22
CA THR A 196 20.40 -7.59 -22.22
C THR A 196 19.86 -8.83 -22.92
N LEU A 197 20.22 -9.98 -22.38
CA LEU A 197 19.79 -11.30 -22.82
C LEU A 197 18.89 -11.91 -21.76
N THR A 198 17.93 -12.77 -22.13
CA THR A 198 17.23 -13.62 -21.18
C THR A 198 17.52 -15.08 -21.48
N VAL A 199 17.96 -15.82 -20.46
CA VAL A 199 18.31 -17.24 -20.57
C VAL A 199 17.33 -18.05 -19.74
N GLN A 200 16.78 -19.09 -20.37
CA GLN A 200 15.84 -20.01 -19.76
C GLN A 200 16.50 -21.37 -19.53
N GLU A 201 16.07 -22.08 -18.50
CA GLU A 201 16.49 -23.47 -18.26
C GLU A 201 16.16 -24.37 -19.47
N MET A 202 17.04 -25.34 -19.76
CA MET A 202 16.79 -26.31 -20.82
C MET A 202 15.55 -27.15 -20.48
N PRO A 203 14.57 -27.30 -21.39
CA PRO A 203 13.30 -27.97 -21.10
C PRO A 203 13.50 -29.45 -20.71
N GLU A 204 14.55 -30.09 -21.21
CA GLU A 204 14.93 -31.47 -20.90
C GLU A 204 15.26 -31.70 -19.41
N ARG A 205 15.71 -30.66 -18.70
CA ARG A 205 16.08 -30.71 -17.27
C ARG A 205 14.99 -30.17 -16.34
N ALA A 206 13.93 -29.58 -16.90
CA ALA A 206 12.85 -29.03 -16.10
C ALA A 206 11.96 -30.16 -15.54
N PRO A 207 11.62 -30.15 -14.25
CA PRO A 207 10.70 -31.14 -13.68
C PRO A 207 9.30 -30.98 -14.29
N ALA A 208 8.66 -32.11 -14.62
CA ALA A 208 7.33 -32.12 -15.21
C ALA A 208 6.31 -31.41 -14.30
N GLY A 209 5.48 -30.55 -14.88
CA GLY A 209 4.41 -29.84 -14.17
C GLY A 209 4.80 -28.46 -13.60
N GLN A 210 6.04 -28.01 -13.73
CA GLN A 210 6.44 -26.65 -13.33
C GLN A 210 6.89 -25.80 -14.52
N LEU A 211 6.59 -24.51 -14.47
CA LEU A 211 7.04 -23.55 -15.47
C LEU A 211 8.59 -23.39 -15.42
N PRO A 212 9.28 -23.44 -16.57
CA PRO A 212 10.73 -23.19 -16.64
C PRO A 212 11.07 -21.74 -16.27
N ARG A 213 12.05 -21.57 -15.38
CA ARG A 213 12.50 -20.26 -14.89
C ARG A 213 13.50 -19.63 -15.85
N SER A 214 13.51 -18.30 -15.90
CA SER A 214 14.42 -17.48 -16.71
C SER A 214 15.22 -16.52 -15.84
N VAL A 215 16.42 -16.17 -16.29
CA VAL A 215 17.33 -15.19 -15.67
C VAL A 215 17.75 -14.18 -16.72
N ASP A 216 17.83 -12.92 -16.31
CA ASP A 216 18.31 -11.81 -17.15
C ASP A 216 19.83 -11.69 -17.03
N ILE A 217 20.50 -11.49 -18.15
CA ILE A 217 21.95 -11.41 -18.27
C ILE A 217 22.29 -10.13 -19.00
N ILE A 218 23.28 -9.41 -18.49
CA ILE A 218 23.76 -8.17 -19.09
C ILE A 218 25.09 -8.44 -19.77
N CYS A 219 25.19 -8.05 -21.03
CA CYS A 219 26.39 -8.10 -21.83
C CYS A 219 26.83 -6.68 -22.17
N ASP A 220 28.07 -6.37 -21.83
CA ASP A 220 28.72 -5.12 -22.19
C ASP A 220 29.78 -5.40 -23.27
N ASP A 221 30.04 -4.39 -24.09
CA ASP A 221 31.22 -4.28 -24.92
C ASP A 221 31.33 -5.40 -25.98
N ASP A 222 32.41 -6.18 -25.96
CA ASP A 222 32.73 -7.22 -26.96
C ASP A 222 31.88 -8.48 -26.83
N LEU A 223 31.01 -8.58 -25.82
CA LEU A 223 30.09 -9.71 -25.66
C LEU A 223 28.75 -9.51 -26.36
N VAL A 224 28.49 -8.29 -26.83
CA VAL A 224 27.26 -7.96 -27.53
C VAL A 224 27.17 -8.70 -28.86
N ASP A 225 25.96 -9.14 -29.21
CA ASP A 225 25.61 -9.82 -30.46
C ASP A 225 26.31 -11.18 -30.71
N LYS A 226 26.86 -11.81 -29.67
CA LYS A 226 27.49 -13.14 -29.78
C LYS A 226 26.52 -14.31 -29.79
N CYS A 227 25.28 -14.12 -29.34
CA CYS A 227 24.29 -15.18 -29.22
C CYS A 227 22.98 -14.80 -29.91
N LYS A 228 22.32 -15.79 -30.50
CA LYS A 228 21.01 -15.63 -31.13
C LYS A 228 19.93 -16.28 -30.25
N PRO A 229 18.68 -15.79 -30.32
CA PRO A 229 17.55 -16.48 -29.69
C PRO A 229 17.46 -17.93 -30.22
N GLY A 230 17.40 -18.90 -29.31
CA GLY A 230 17.39 -20.33 -29.59
C GLY A 230 18.71 -21.04 -29.29
N ASP A 231 19.81 -20.31 -29.12
CA ASP A 231 21.11 -20.90 -28.86
C ASP A 231 21.22 -21.48 -27.44
N ARG A 232 21.83 -22.66 -27.34
CA ARG A 232 22.23 -23.27 -26.06
C ARG A 232 23.55 -22.66 -25.62
N VAL A 233 23.54 -21.94 -24.51
CA VAL A 233 24.69 -21.17 -24.01
C VAL A 233 25.06 -21.56 -22.59
N GLN A 234 26.35 -21.45 -22.29
CA GLN A 234 26.90 -21.52 -20.95
C GLN A 234 27.58 -20.19 -20.67
N ILE A 235 27.11 -19.50 -19.63
CA ILE A 235 27.53 -18.13 -19.31
C ILE A 235 28.18 -18.13 -17.94
N VAL A 236 29.35 -17.52 -17.87
CA VAL A 236 30.09 -17.29 -16.62
C VAL A 236 30.04 -15.81 -16.30
N GLY A 237 29.61 -15.46 -15.09
CA GLY A 237 29.53 -14.06 -14.68
C GLY A 237 29.21 -13.88 -13.20
N ASN A 238 29.31 -12.63 -12.75
CA ASN A 238 29.02 -12.27 -11.37
C ASN A 238 27.52 -12.11 -11.20
N TYR A 239 26.97 -12.73 -10.15
CA TYR A 239 25.55 -12.58 -9.84
C TYR A 239 25.31 -11.35 -8.96
N ARG A 240 24.59 -10.37 -9.53
CA ARG A 240 24.26 -9.11 -8.85
C ARG A 240 22.75 -8.86 -8.86
N CYS A 241 22.24 -8.36 -7.75
CA CYS A 241 20.91 -7.77 -7.73
C CYS A 241 21.00 -6.30 -8.14
N LEU A 242 20.37 -5.96 -9.25
CA LEU A 242 20.12 -4.57 -9.62
C LEU A 242 18.75 -4.18 -9.07
N PRO A 243 18.65 -3.11 -8.24
CA PRO A 243 17.34 -2.56 -7.92
C PRO A 243 16.74 -2.04 -9.23
N SER A 244 15.58 -2.56 -9.62
CA SER A 244 14.92 -2.09 -10.83
C SER A 244 14.59 -0.60 -10.68
N LYS A 245 14.92 0.20 -11.71
CA LYS A 245 14.54 1.63 -11.80
C LYS A 245 13.01 1.83 -11.83
N GLN A 246 12.25 0.75 -11.98
CA GLN A 246 10.83 0.65 -11.66
C GLN A 246 10.69 -0.25 -10.45
N GLY A 247 10.40 0.31 -9.28
CA GLY A 247 10.51 -0.39 -8.00
C GLY A 247 9.95 -1.82 -7.97
N SER A 248 10.86 -2.80 -7.98
CA SER A 248 10.71 -4.18 -7.51
C SER A 248 9.61 -5.06 -8.19
N PHE A 249 9.77 -6.36 -8.03
CA PHE A 249 8.84 -7.49 -8.32
C PHE A 249 8.94 -8.23 -9.67
N THR A 250 9.59 -9.40 -9.58
CA THR A 250 9.16 -10.66 -10.20
C THR A 250 7.68 -10.93 -9.94
N ALA A 251 6.99 -11.59 -10.86
CA ALA A 251 5.61 -12.05 -10.66
C ALA A 251 5.52 -12.94 -9.41
N GLY A 252 5.01 -12.36 -8.34
CA GLY A 252 4.58 -13.06 -7.13
C GLY A 252 3.07 -13.20 -7.17
N THR A 253 2.55 -14.30 -6.65
CA THR A 253 1.17 -14.36 -6.18
C THR A 253 1.07 -13.38 -5.01
N PHE A 254 0.25 -12.34 -5.19
CA PHE A 254 0.05 -11.32 -4.18
C PHE A 254 -0.92 -11.85 -3.12
N SER A 255 -0.54 -11.74 -1.85
CA SER A 255 -1.30 -12.23 -0.69
C SER A 255 -1.86 -11.02 0.05
N ASP A 256 -2.74 -10.28 -0.61
CA ASP A 256 -3.51 -9.22 0.04
C ASP A 256 -4.87 -9.81 0.44
N ILE A 257 -5.32 -9.54 1.66
CA ILE A 257 -6.59 -10.08 2.18
C ILE A 257 -7.71 -9.12 1.78
N ASN A 258 -8.70 -9.62 1.07
CA ASN A 258 -9.87 -8.84 0.69
C ASN A 258 -11.05 -9.17 1.61
N ILE A 259 -11.70 -8.15 2.15
CA ILE A 259 -12.79 -8.29 3.13
C ILE A 259 -14.05 -7.62 2.60
N LEU A 260 -15.17 -8.33 2.67
CA LEU A 260 -16.50 -7.81 2.35
C LEU A 260 -17.40 -7.82 3.59
N LEU A 261 -17.93 -6.65 3.95
CA LEU A 261 -18.92 -6.46 5.00
C LEU A 261 -20.32 -6.35 4.38
N ILE A 262 -21.20 -7.28 4.70
CA ILE A 262 -22.60 -7.26 4.28
C ILE A 262 -23.44 -7.06 5.53
N GLY A 263 -24.49 -6.26 5.43
CA GLY A 263 -25.44 -6.17 6.53
C GLY A 263 -26.58 -5.22 6.26
N ASP A 264 -27.48 -5.11 7.21
CA ASP A 264 -28.56 -4.14 7.17
C ASP A 264 -28.00 -2.70 7.25
N PRO A 265 -28.77 -1.67 6.85
CA PRO A 265 -28.40 -0.30 7.17
C PRO A 265 -28.37 -0.10 8.70
N SER A 266 -27.68 0.96 9.15
CA SER A 266 -27.56 1.31 10.57
C SER A 266 -26.64 0.43 11.44
N VAL A 267 -25.96 -0.58 10.87
CA VAL A 267 -25.00 -1.45 11.59
C VAL A 267 -23.57 -0.88 11.62
N ALA A 268 -23.41 0.45 11.55
CA ALA A 268 -22.12 1.17 11.61
C ALA A 268 -21.03 0.76 10.58
N LYS A 269 -21.38 0.05 9.50
CA LYS A 269 -20.43 -0.42 8.46
C LYS A 269 -19.59 0.71 7.86
N SER A 270 -20.22 1.82 7.45
CA SER A 270 -19.53 3.00 6.91
C SER A 270 -18.63 3.66 7.96
N GLN A 271 -18.98 3.59 9.24
CA GLN A 271 -18.15 4.11 10.33
C GLN A 271 -16.88 3.26 10.52
N LEU A 272 -16.98 1.94 10.34
CA LEU A 272 -15.83 1.03 10.37
C LEU A 272 -14.87 1.33 9.22
N LEU A 273 -15.38 1.53 7.99
CA LEU A 273 -14.55 1.96 6.85
C LEU A 273 -13.79 3.26 7.14
N ARG A 274 -14.48 4.26 7.71
CA ARG A 274 -13.87 5.56 8.10
C ARG A 274 -12.80 5.38 9.18
N TYR A 275 -13.00 4.47 10.12
CA TYR A 275 -11.99 4.17 11.15
C TYR A 275 -10.72 3.57 10.55
N VAL A 276 -10.85 2.67 9.58
CA VAL A 276 -9.71 2.09 8.85
C VAL A 276 -8.97 3.17 8.06
N LEU A 277 -9.69 4.11 7.44
CA LEU A 277 -9.10 5.26 6.73
C LEU A 277 -8.17 6.09 7.63
N LEU A 278 -8.57 6.33 8.88
CA LEU A 278 -7.78 7.10 9.85
C LEU A 278 -6.62 6.31 10.45
N THR A 279 -6.80 5.00 10.65
CA THR A 279 -5.78 4.17 11.32
C THR A 279 -4.67 3.74 10.36
N ALA A 280 -5.03 3.36 9.13
CA ALA A 280 -4.08 2.87 8.14
C ALA A 280 -3.17 3.99 7.61
N PRO A 281 -1.87 3.74 7.40
CA PRO A 281 -0.92 4.76 6.95
C PRO A 281 -1.14 5.19 5.49
N ARG A 282 -1.80 4.36 4.68
CA ARG A 282 -2.15 4.63 3.29
C ARG A 282 -3.50 3.99 2.98
N ALA A 283 -4.56 4.77 3.18
CA ALA A 283 -5.91 4.36 2.82
C ALA A 283 -6.58 5.40 1.93
N VAL A 284 -7.35 4.92 0.96
CA VAL A 284 -8.15 5.75 0.07
C VAL A 284 -9.59 5.27 0.17
N THR A 285 -10.54 6.20 0.31
CA THR A 285 -11.97 5.89 0.35
C THR A 285 -12.62 6.23 -0.98
N THR A 286 -13.58 5.41 -1.39
CA THR A 286 -14.32 5.50 -2.64
C THR A 286 -15.76 5.07 -2.39
N THR A 287 -16.72 5.67 -3.10
CA THR A 287 -18.14 5.31 -3.00
C THR A 287 -18.58 4.60 -4.27
N GLY A 288 -19.44 3.58 -4.18
CA GLY A 288 -19.87 2.78 -5.33
C GLY A 288 -20.56 3.59 -6.43
N ARG A 289 -21.29 4.66 -6.07
CA ARG A 289 -21.89 5.60 -7.04
C ARG A 289 -20.93 6.67 -7.58
N GLY A 290 -19.97 7.11 -6.78
CA GLY A 290 -19.05 8.20 -7.14
C GLY A 290 -17.79 7.73 -7.89
N SER A 291 -17.56 6.42 -7.94
CA SER A 291 -16.32 5.85 -8.45
C SER A 291 -16.57 5.20 -9.81
N SER A 292 -16.26 5.94 -10.87
CA SER A 292 -16.18 5.34 -12.21
C SER A 292 -14.95 4.45 -12.32
N GLY A 293 -14.98 3.44 -13.18
CA GLY A 293 -13.88 2.50 -13.42
C GLY A 293 -12.60 3.21 -13.86
N VAL A 294 -12.72 4.38 -14.50
CA VAL A 294 -11.60 5.26 -14.85
C VAL A 294 -11.02 5.97 -13.61
N GLY A 295 -11.87 6.40 -12.68
CA GLY A 295 -11.46 6.98 -11.39
C GLY A 295 -10.88 5.96 -10.41
N LEU A 296 -11.23 4.67 -10.55
CA LEU A 296 -10.66 3.58 -9.76
C LEU A 296 -9.29 3.13 -10.29
N THR A 297 -9.13 3.05 -11.62
CA THR A 297 -7.93 2.50 -12.27
C THR A 297 -6.92 3.59 -12.62
N ALA A 298 -7.00 4.15 -13.83
CA ALA A 298 -6.27 5.34 -14.24
C ALA A 298 -6.90 5.94 -15.51
N ALA A 299 -6.76 7.26 -15.66
CA ALA A 299 -7.24 8.02 -16.79
C ALA A 299 -6.07 8.49 -17.67
N VAL A 300 -6.30 8.62 -18.98
CA VAL A 300 -5.36 9.33 -19.86
C VAL A 300 -5.90 10.73 -20.04
N THR A 301 -5.18 11.74 -19.56
CA THR A 301 -5.49 13.15 -19.75
C THR A 301 -4.47 13.79 -20.69
N THR A 302 -4.88 14.82 -21.41
CA THR A 302 -3.99 15.61 -22.25
C THR A 302 -3.70 16.91 -21.53
N ASP A 303 -2.42 17.21 -21.33
CA ASP A 303 -2.01 18.47 -20.72
C ASP A 303 -2.36 19.63 -21.66
N PRO A 304 -3.19 20.60 -21.25
CA PRO A 304 -3.64 21.69 -22.12
C PRO A 304 -2.50 22.58 -22.63
N ASP A 305 -1.36 22.63 -21.94
CA ASP A 305 -0.24 23.51 -22.29
C ASP A 305 0.77 22.85 -23.24
N THR A 306 1.01 21.55 -23.09
CA THR A 306 2.02 20.80 -23.87
C THR A 306 1.42 19.92 -24.96
N GLY A 307 0.12 19.61 -24.90
CA GLY A 307 -0.54 18.65 -25.79
C GLY A 307 -0.12 17.19 -25.56
N ASP A 308 0.78 16.96 -24.61
CA ASP A 308 1.28 15.63 -24.27
C ASP A 308 0.23 14.84 -23.48
N ARG A 309 0.09 13.56 -23.82
CA ARG A 309 -0.79 12.62 -23.12
C ARG A 309 -0.11 12.19 -21.81
N ARG A 310 -0.73 12.49 -20.68
CA ARG A 310 -0.32 12.06 -19.34
C ARG A 310 -1.32 11.06 -18.77
N LEU A 311 -0.84 10.26 -17.83
CA LEU A 311 -1.62 9.25 -17.15
C LEU A 311 -1.91 9.73 -15.73
N GLU A 312 -3.17 9.87 -15.38
CA GLU A 312 -3.63 10.17 -14.03
C GLU A 312 -3.96 8.87 -13.30
N ALA A 313 -3.33 8.68 -12.14
CA ALA A 313 -3.54 7.51 -11.30
C ALA A 313 -4.92 7.59 -10.62
N GLY A 314 -5.69 6.51 -10.72
CA GLY A 314 -6.96 6.35 -10.00
C GLY A 314 -6.76 5.93 -8.54
N ALA A 315 -7.88 5.83 -7.81
CA ALA A 315 -7.91 5.56 -6.37
C ALA A 315 -7.16 4.28 -5.96
N MET A 316 -7.26 3.20 -6.76
CA MET A 316 -6.57 1.94 -6.46
C MET A 316 -5.06 2.03 -6.66
N VAL A 317 -4.60 2.77 -7.67
CA VAL A 317 -3.17 2.99 -7.93
C VAL A 317 -2.57 3.88 -6.84
N LEU A 318 -3.29 4.91 -6.40
CA LEU A 318 -2.88 5.77 -5.28
C LEU A 318 -2.73 4.98 -3.97
N ALA A 319 -3.56 3.95 -3.80
CA ALA A 319 -3.53 3.04 -2.68
C ALA A 319 -2.58 1.84 -2.83
N ASP A 320 -1.58 1.86 -3.74
CA ASP A 320 -0.59 0.76 -3.84
C ASP A 320 0.12 0.51 -2.50
N ARG A 321 0.16 -0.77 -2.09
CA ARG A 321 0.53 -1.28 -0.77
C ARG A 321 -0.27 -0.67 0.39
N GLY A 322 -1.50 -0.28 0.13
CA GLY A 322 -2.42 0.30 1.11
C GLY A 322 -3.73 -0.48 1.19
N VAL A 323 -4.75 0.19 1.71
CA VAL A 323 -6.12 -0.32 1.80
C VAL A 323 -7.03 0.60 1.00
N VAL A 324 -7.90 0.03 0.16
CA VAL A 324 -8.97 0.77 -0.51
C VAL A 324 -10.27 0.44 0.22
N CYS A 325 -10.95 1.49 0.71
CA CYS A 325 -12.27 1.36 1.32
C CYS A 325 -13.33 1.70 0.26
N ILE A 326 -14.25 0.78 -0.01
CA ILE A 326 -15.36 0.99 -0.94
C ILE A 326 -16.67 0.90 -0.17
N ASP A 327 -17.37 2.03 -0.07
CA ASP A 327 -18.72 2.06 0.50
C ASP A 327 -19.77 1.90 -0.60
N GLU A 328 -20.95 1.36 -0.27
CA GLU A 328 -22.05 1.08 -1.20
C GLU A 328 -21.62 0.25 -2.43
N PHE A 329 -20.86 -0.82 -2.21
CA PHE A 329 -20.35 -1.69 -3.26
C PHE A 329 -21.47 -2.28 -4.14
N ASP A 330 -22.66 -2.49 -3.59
CA ASP A 330 -23.83 -2.97 -4.29
C ASP A 330 -24.35 -1.98 -5.36
N LYS A 331 -24.12 -0.67 -5.18
CA LYS A 331 -24.59 0.38 -6.10
C LYS A 331 -23.65 0.66 -7.28
N MET A 332 -22.53 -0.06 -7.36
CA MET A 332 -21.55 0.09 -8.42
C MET A 332 -22.07 -0.49 -9.75
N SER A 333 -21.72 0.16 -10.87
CA SER A 333 -22.10 -0.33 -12.21
C SER A 333 -21.32 -1.59 -12.60
N ASP A 334 -21.88 -2.41 -13.47
CA ASP A 334 -21.23 -3.65 -13.90
C ASP A 334 -19.91 -3.40 -14.67
N ILE A 335 -19.79 -2.25 -15.35
CA ILE A 335 -18.55 -1.85 -16.04
C ILE A 335 -17.42 -1.66 -15.01
N ASP A 336 -17.72 -0.98 -13.91
CA ASP A 336 -16.73 -0.67 -12.88
C ASP A 336 -16.34 -1.94 -12.10
N ARG A 337 -17.30 -2.86 -11.89
CA ARG A 337 -17.03 -4.18 -11.32
C ARG A 337 -16.01 -4.96 -12.15
N THR A 338 -16.15 -4.99 -13.48
CA THR A 338 -15.17 -5.68 -14.36
C THR A 338 -13.77 -5.09 -14.28
N ALA A 339 -13.64 -3.77 -14.10
CA ALA A 339 -12.35 -3.12 -13.93
C ALA A 339 -11.69 -3.54 -12.61
N ILE A 340 -12.45 -3.60 -11.51
CA ILE A 340 -11.95 -4.06 -10.21
C ILE A 340 -11.53 -5.54 -10.26
N HIS A 341 -12.26 -6.39 -10.99
CA HIS A 341 -11.92 -7.80 -11.16
C HIS A 341 -10.51 -8.03 -11.74
N GLU A 342 -10.12 -7.23 -12.74
CA GLU A 342 -8.77 -7.30 -13.32
C GLU A 342 -7.72 -6.95 -12.29
N VAL A 343 -7.94 -5.86 -11.55
CA VAL A 343 -6.97 -5.33 -10.57
C VAL A 343 -6.85 -6.25 -9.35
N MET A 344 -7.96 -6.78 -8.84
CA MET A 344 -7.97 -7.71 -7.71
C MET A 344 -7.29 -9.04 -8.07
N GLU A 345 -7.40 -9.52 -9.32
CA GLU A 345 -6.72 -10.76 -9.73
C GLU A 345 -5.22 -10.55 -9.95
N GLN A 346 -4.88 -9.51 -10.73
CA GLN A 346 -3.54 -9.39 -11.25
C GLN A 346 -2.65 -8.51 -10.36
N GLY A 347 -3.23 -7.74 -9.43
CA GLY A 347 -2.53 -6.74 -8.62
C GLY A 347 -1.95 -5.58 -9.44
N ARG A 348 -2.43 -5.42 -10.67
CA ARG A 348 -1.97 -4.42 -11.65
C ARG A 348 -3.12 -3.99 -12.54
N VAL A 349 -3.04 -2.75 -12.99
CA VAL A 349 -3.95 -2.15 -13.96
C VAL A 349 -3.22 -2.11 -15.29
N THR A 350 -3.79 -2.69 -16.35
CA THR A 350 -3.27 -2.50 -17.71
C THR A 350 -4.15 -1.51 -18.48
N ILE A 351 -3.54 -0.45 -19.02
CA ILE A 351 -4.24 0.57 -19.81
C ILE A 351 -3.66 0.60 -21.22
N ALA A 352 -4.55 0.38 -22.18
CA ALA A 352 -4.30 0.54 -23.61
C ALA A 352 -5.32 1.53 -24.19
N LYS A 353 -5.14 2.82 -23.91
CA LYS A 353 -6.04 3.90 -24.38
C LYS A 353 -5.22 5.02 -25.01
N ALA A 354 -5.78 5.63 -26.06
CA ALA A 354 -5.18 6.78 -26.73
C ALA A 354 -3.68 6.61 -27.06
N GLY A 355 -3.30 5.44 -27.61
CA GLY A 355 -1.92 5.15 -28.01
C GLY A 355 -0.90 5.01 -26.86
N VAL A 356 -1.35 5.09 -25.61
CA VAL A 356 -0.52 4.84 -24.42
C VAL A 356 -0.79 3.41 -23.96
N HIS A 357 0.25 2.57 -24.04
CA HIS A 357 0.26 1.23 -23.47
C HIS A 357 1.08 1.25 -22.19
N ALA A 358 0.41 1.31 -21.04
CA ALA A 358 1.04 1.38 -19.73
C ALA A 358 0.46 0.33 -18.79
N SER A 359 1.31 -0.27 -17.96
CA SER A 359 0.90 -1.14 -16.85
C SER A 359 1.27 -0.44 -15.56
N LEU A 360 0.29 -0.20 -14.69
CA LEU A 360 0.48 0.36 -13.36
C LEU A 360 0.34 -0.73 -12.31
N ASN A 361 1.14 -0.65 -11.25
CA ASN A 361 1.00 -1.54 -10.11
C ASN A 361 -0.06 -0.98 -9.16
N ALA A 362 -0.99 -1.84 -8.72
CA ALA A 362 -2.09 -1.49 -7.83
C ALA A 362 -2.34 -2.65 -6.86
N ARG A 363 -1.36 -2.91 -5.98
CA ARG A 363 -1.46 -3.98 -4.98
C ARG A 363 -2.10 -3.41 -3.74
N CYS A 364 -3.42 -3.45 -3.70
CA CYS A 364 -4.19 -2.92 -2.60
C CYS A 364 -5.10 -4.00 -2.04
N SER A 365 -5.21 -4.05 -0.72
CA SER A 365 -6.26 -4.81 -0.06
C SER A 365 -7.58 -4.05 -0.18
N VAL A 366 -8.64 -4.72 -0.62
CA VAL A 366 -9.97 -4.12 -0.76
C VAL A 366 -10.80 -4.42 0.47
N LEU A 367 -11.33 -3.37 1.10
CA LEU A 367 -12.33 -3.44 2.14
C LEU A 367 -13.62 -2.84 1.60
N ALA A 368 -14.63 -3.67 1.37
CA ALA A 368 -15.89 -3.26 0.78
C ALA A 368 -17.05 -3.39 1.78
N ALA A 369 -17.99 -2.45 1.74
CA ALA A 369 -19.28 -2.56 2.43
C ALA A 369 -20.42 -2.64 1.40
N ALA A 370 -21.33 -3.57 1.61
CA ALA A 370 -22.51 -3.80 0.78
C ALA A 370 -23.78 -3.87 1.63
N ASN A 371 -24.89 -3.50 1.01
CA ASN A 371 -26.24 -3.73 1.55
C ASN A 371 -26.91 -4.89 0.81
N PRO A 372 -27.74 -5.71 1.49
CA PRO A 372 -28.53 -6.74 0.83
C PRO A 372 -29.54 -6.12 -0.14
N VAL A 373 -29.94 -6.89 -1.15
CA VAL A 373 -30.80 -6.42 -2.26
C VAL A 373 -32.28 -6.36 -1.85
N TYR A 374 -32.72 -7.19 -0.91
CA TYR A 374 -34.15 -7.37 -0.62
C TYR A 374 -34.69 -6.42 0.45
N GLY A 375 -35.41 -5.37 0.04
CA GLY A 375 -36.53 -4.83 0.83
C GLY A 375 -37.76 -5.71 0.60
N ARG A 376 -38.30 -6.29 1.67
CA ARG A 376 -39.44 -7.24 1.75
C ARG A 376 -40.12 -7.63 0.41
N LEU A 377 -40.13 -8.93 0.09
CA LEU A 377 -41.25 -9.54 -0.63
C LEU A 377 -42.22 -10.12 0.41
N SER A 378 -43.45 -9.59 0.42
CA SER A 378 -44.68 -10.04 1.11
C SER A 378 -44.62 -11.32 1.95
N SER A 379 -45.00 -11.20 3.23
CA SER A 379 -45.39 -12.33 4.06
C SER A 379 -46.54 -13.10 3.42
N VAL A 380 -46.28 -14.37 3.09
CA VAL A 380 -47.31 -15.36 2.82
C VAL A 380 -48.12 -15.53 4.10
N THR A 381 -49.41 -15.22 4.04
CA THR A 381 -50.38 -15.52 5.10
C THR A 381 -50.47 -17.03 5.33
N PRO A 382 -50.33 -17.53 6.56
CA PRO A 382 -51.06 -18.70 6.99
C PRO A 382 -52.37 -18.26 7.64
N SER A 383 -53.44 -18.82 7.14
CA SER A 383 -54.82 -18.62 7.54
C SER A 383 -55.08 -18.93 9.02
N ALA A 384 -55.99 -18.14 9.60
CA ALA A 384 -56.90 -18.47 10.69
C ALA A 384 -56.35 -18.55 12.13
N LEU A 385 -56.65 -17.51 12.94
CA LEU A 385 -57.41 -17.70 14.19
C LEU A 385 -58.01 -16.38 14.74
N LEU A 386 -59.34 -16.32 14.65
CA LEU A 386 -60.34 -15.68 15.52
C LEU A 386 -60.16 -14.20 15.95
N LEU A 387 -60.97 -13.29 15.37
CA LEU A 387 -62.27 -12.83 15.92
C LEU A 387 -62.18 -12.13 17.29
N SER A 388 -62.32 -10.80 17.28
CA SER A 388 -63.51 -10.10 17.81
C SER A 388 -63.19 -8.65 18.22
N ARG A 389 -63.72 -7.66 17.46
CA ARG A 389 -64.61 -6.57 17.94
C ARG A 389 -64.54 -5.30 17.07
N ASN A 390 -65.67 -5.08 16.40
CA ASN A 390 -66.37 -3.86 15.97
C ASN A 390 -65.62 -2.56 15.56
N PRO A 391 -66.05 -1.94 14.44
CA PRO A 391 -65.59 -0.64 13.96
C PRO A 391 -66.51 0.48 14.46
N LYS A 392 -65.95 1.54 15.05
CA LYS A 392 -66.57 2.87 15.09
C LYS A 392 -65.49 3.96 15.15
N GLU A 393 -65.78 5.02 14.42
CA GLU A 393 -65.21 6.38 14.46
C GLU A 393 -64.07 6.69 13.47
N GLN A 394 -64.47 7.44 12.45
CA GLN A 394 -63.66 8.30 11.58
C GLN A 394 -63.36 9.63 12.31
N ASP A 395 -62.49 10.41 11.66
CA ASP A 395 -62.07 11.79 11.93
C ASP A 395 -60.89 11.84 12.92
N GLY A 396 -59.70 12.33 12.61
CA GLY A 396 -59.39 13.54 11.85
C GLY A 396 -58.64 14.48 12.80
N GLU A 397 -57.38 14.76 12.47
CA GLU A 397 -56.58 15.91 12.95
C GLU A 397 -55.89 15.91 14.33
N VAL A 398 -54.55 16.06 14.21
CA VAL A 398 -53.64 16.93 14.99
C VAL A 398 -53.37 16.54 16.45
N LEU A 399 -52.17 15.98 16.66
CA LEU A 399 -51.55 15.76 17.96
C LEU A 399 -51.47 17.07 18.77
N PRO A 400 -51.92 17.07 20.04
CA PRO A 400 -51.65 18.15 20.99
C PRO A 400 -50.23 18.00 21.54
N MET A 401 -49.38 19.01 21.31
CA MET A 401 -48.12 19.17 22.02
C MET A 401 -48.42 19.60 23.46
N GLY A 402 -48.48 18.62 24.35
CA GLY A 402 -48.71 18.81 25.78
C GLY A 402 -48.16 17.63 26.57
N SER A 403 -46.83 17.52 26.66
CA SER A 403 -46.17 16.72 27.69
C SER A 403 -45.20 17.61 28.45
N THR A 404 -45.69 18.06 29.60
CA THR A 404 -44.94 18.61 30.73
C THR A 404 -43.74 17.71 31.05
N VAL A 405 -42.54 18.27 31.05
CA VAL A 405 -41.40 17.73 31.81
C VAL A 405 -40.97 18.82 32.78
N GLU A 406 -41.59 18.82 33.95
CA GLU A 406 -40.93 19.28 35.17
C GLU A 406 -39.79 18.31 35.45
N MET A 407 -38.55 18.80 35.52
CA MET A 407 -37.42 18.18 36.25
C MET A 407 -36.21 19.11 36.14
N LEU A 408 -36.23 20.24 36.84
CA LEU A 408 -35.02 20.98 37.19
C LEU A 408 -35.23 21.70 38.53
N SER A 409 -34.97 20.96 39.62
CA SER A 409 -34.67 21.59 40.91
C SER A 409 -33.17 21.86 40.97
N THR A 410 -32.78 23.12 41.06
CA THR A 410 -31.44 23.51 41.52
C THR A 410 -31.61 24.38 42.75
N GLU A 411 -31.30 23.80 43.91
CA GLU A 411 -31.00 24.55 45.13
C GLU A 411 -29.77 25.42 44.88
N ASN A 412 -29.80 26.68 45.29
CA ASN A 412 -28.62 27.46 45.68
C ASN A 412 -29.03 28.70 46.51
N PRO A 413 -28.12 29.19 47.38
CA PRO A 413 -28.44 29.94 48.59
C PRO A 413 -28.60 31.46 48.38
N ASP A 414 -29.17 32.06 49.42
CA ASP A 414 -29.48 33.46 49.75
C ASP A 414 -28.73 34.63 49.09
N THR A 415 -29.46 35.77 49.06
CA THR A 415 -29.08 37.20 48.95
C THR A 415 -28.91 37.87 47.58
N GLU A 416 -30.02 38.47 47.11
CA GLU A 416 -30.28 39.87 46.67
C GLU A 416 -29.07 40.85 46.56
N GLU A 417 -28.95 41.85 45.67
CA GLU A 417 -29.86 42.64 44.79
C GLU A 417 -29.05 43.14 43.56
N VAL A 418 -29.67 43.36 42.39
CA VAL A 418 -29.58 44.63 41.59
C VAL A 418 -30.80 44.71 40.65
N ASP A 419 -31.75 45.54 41.06
CA ASP A 419 -32.45 46.64 40.36
C ASP A 419 -33.05 46.54 38.94
N GLU A 420 -34.11 47.32 38.80
CA GLU A 420 -35.26 47.31 37.90
C GLU A 420 -35.02 47.52 36.39
N SER A 421 -35.68 46.67 35.58
CA SER A 421 -36.40 47.05 34.35
C SER A 421 -37.32 45.90 33.92
N LYS A 422 -38.61 45.96 34.28
CA LYS A 422 -39.63 45.03 33.76
C LYS A 422 -39.89 45.30 32.27
N GLU A 423 -39.09 44.71 31.38
CA GLU A 423 -39.40 44.63 29.94
C GLU A 423 -40.40 43.49 29.69
N ALA A 424 -41.56 43.80 29.10
CA ALA A 424 -42.65 42.84 28.89
C ALA A 424 -42.28 41.71 27.92
N MET A 425 -42.62 40.47 28.28
CA MET A 425 -42.31 39.23 27.53
C MET A 425 -43.06 39.12 26.18
N TYR A 426 -44.14 39.90 26.00
CA TYR A 426 -45.03 39.88 24.84
C TYR A 426 -45.18 41.27 24.22
N GLU A 427 -45.22 41.34 22.89
CA GLU A 427 -45.48 42.58 22.16
C GLU A 427 -47.00 42.89 22.10
N LYS A 428 -47.38 44.17 22.16
CA LYS A 428 -48.78 44.57 21.94
C LYS A 428 -49.15 44.35 20.47
N TYR A 429 -50.23 43.60 20.23
CA TYR A 429 -50.74 43.31 18.89
C TYR A 429 -51.12 44.60 18.13
N ASP A 430 -50.48 44.84 16.97
CA ASP A 430 -50.74 46.00 16.12
C ASP A 430 -51.39 45.57 14.78
N PRO A 431 -52.66 45.98 14.48
CA PRO A 431 -53.42 45.45 13.35
C PRO A 431 -52.84 45.73 11.96
N LEU A 432 -52.00 46.78 11.81
CA LEU A 432 -51.42 47.20 10.53
C LEU A 432 -50.25 46.30 10.06
N LEU A 433 -49.55 45.63 10.98
CA LEU A 433 -48.36 44.83 10.68
C LEU A 433 -48.63 43.33 10.59
N HIS A 434 -49.73 42.82 11.17
CA HIS A 434 -49.90 41.38 11.41
C HIS A 434 -51.11 40.74 10.72
N GLY A 435 -51.91 41.52 9.98
CA GLY A 435 -53.00 41.03 9.13
C GLY A 435 -54.21 40.48 9.89
N ASN A 436 -55.37 40.48 9.24
CA ASN A 436 -56.67 40.15 9.84
C ASN A 436 -56.88 38.66 10.21
N SER A 437 -55.89 37.80 10.00
CA SER A 437 -56.03 36.34 10.22
C SER A 437 -55.60 35.87 11.62
N ARG A 438 -55.15 36.76 12.52
CA ARG A 438 -54.72 36.42 13.89
C ARG A 438 -55.53 37.14 14.95
N SER A 439 -55.98 36.41 15.97
CA SER A 439 -56.86 36.92 17.02
C SER A 439 -56.07 37.54 18.18
N LYS A 440 -56.69 38.47 18.92
CA LYS A 440 -56.15 39.18 20.10
C LYS A 440 -55.61 38.28 21.24
N LYS A 441 -55.80 36.96 21.16
CA LYS A 441 -55.35 35.96 22.15
C LYS A 441 -54.00 35.33 21.83
N ASP A 442 -53.48 35.51 20.61
CA ASP A 442 -52.15 34.99 20.26
C ASP A 442 -51.09 35.87 20.94
N GLN A 443 -50.48 35.34 22.00
CA GLN A 443 -49.41 36.00 22.72
C GLN A 443 -48.14 35.99 21.84
N ILE A 444 -47.90 37.09 21.13
CA ILE A 444 -46.74 37.22 20.24
C ILE A 444 -45.51 37.49 21.09
N LEU A 445 -44.59 36.52 21.10
CA LEU A 445 -43.33 36.61 21.82
C LEU A 445 -42.47 37.72 21.19
N SER A 446 -42.01 38.68 21.99
CA SER A 446 -41.25 39.81 21.48
C SER A 446 -39.96 39.34 20.78
N THR A 447 -39.65 39.91 19.61
CA THR A 447 -38.41 39.60 18.86
C THR A 447 -37.14 39.88 19.68
N ARG A 448 -37.18 40.83 20.61
CA ARG A 448 -36.08 41.10 21.56
C ARG A 448 -35.99 40.04 22.66
N PHE A 449 -37.12 39.56 23.16
CA PHE A 449 -37.16 38.44 24.10
C PHE A 449 -36.65 37.17 23.41
N MET A 450 -37.09 36.86 22.19
CA MET A 450 -36.56 35.74 21.40
C MET A 450 -35.06 35.87 21.14
N ARG A 451 -34.56 37.09 20.84
CA ARG A 451 -33.12 37.30 20.65
C ARG A 451 -32.33 37.12 21.96
N LYS A 452 -32.84 37.60 23.10
CA LYS A 452 -32.25 37.35 24.44
C LYS A 452 -32.38 35.88 24.84
N TYR A 453 -33.49 35.21 24.55
CA TYR A 453 -33.73 33.80 24.83
C TYR A 453 -32.83 32.91 23.97
N ILE A 454 -32.66 33.19 22.68
CA ILE A 454 -31.69 32.51 21.83
C ILE A 454 -30.27 32.78 22.33
N HIS A 455 -29.97 33.98 22.83
CA HIS A 455 -28.68 34.30 23.41
C HIS A 455 -28.42 33.52 24.71
N ILE A 456 -29.43 33.42 25.59
CA ILE A 456 -29.40 32.67 26.85
C ILE A 456 -29.42 31.15 26.60
N ALA A 457 -30.19 30.65 25.64
CA ALA A 457 -30.21 29.25 25.24
C ALA A 457 -28.90 28.83 24.55
N ARG A 458 -28.18 29.76 23.91
CA ARG A 458 -26.81 29.56 23.45
C ARG A 458 -25.78 29.60 24.58
N LEU A 459 -26.12 30.18 25.73
CA LEU A 459 -25.27 30.24 26.93
C LEU A 459 -25.53 29.07 27.89
N LEU A 460 -26.78 28.59 27.99
CA LEU A 460 -27.12 27.39 28.75
C LEU A 460 -26.57 26.16 28.05
N ARG A 461 -25.63 25.49 28.72
CA ARG A 461 -25.13 24.16 28.34
C ARG A 461 -25.86 23.12 29.19
N PRO A 462 -27.02 22.57 28.75
CA PRO A 462 -27.67 21.51 29.51
C PRO A 462 -26.73 20.30 29.54
N LYS A 463 -26.24 19.95 30.73
CA LYS A 463 -25.52 18.70 30.94
C LYS A 463 -26.58 17.63 31.17
N LEU A 464 -26.61 16.62 30.31
CA LEU A 464 -27.52 15.48 30.44
C LEU A 464 -27.26 14.80 31.80
N THR A 465 -28.26 14.80 32.68
CA THR A 465 -28.24 14.06 33.95
C THR A 465 -28.34 12.56 33.69
N GLN A 466 -27.85 11.75 34.62
CA GLN A 466 -27.80 10.29 34.43
C GLN A 466 -29.21 9.69 34.30
N ASP A 467 -30.16 10.17 35.10
CA ASP A 467 -31.57 9.76 35.03
C ASP A 467 -32.24 10.11 33.69
N ALA A 468 -31.83 11.21 33.05
CA ALA A 468 -32.33 11.58 31.73
C ALA A 468 -31.75 10.69 30.62
N CYS A 469 -30.52 10.19 30.77
CA CYS A 469 -29.93 9.22 29.85
C CYS A 469 -30.72 7.90 29.84
N ASP A 470 -31.11 7.42 31.02
CA ASP A 470 -31.81 6.14 31.18
C ASP A 470 -33.20 6.20 30.52
N VAL A 471 -33.93 7.31 30.72
CA VAL A 471 -35.24 7.53 30.06
C VAL A 471 -35.10 7.61 28.54
N ILE A 472 -34.04 8.24 28.03
CA ILE A 472 -33.80 8.34 26.58
C ILE A 472 -33.41 6.98 25.99
N ALA A 473 -32.63 6.17 26.71
CA ALA A 473 -32.26 4.83 26.29
C ALA A 473 -33.49 3.92 26.18
N ASP A 474 -34.36 3.94 27.18
CA ASP A 474 -35.62 3.17 27.18
C ASP A 474 -36.53 3.58 26.02
N GLU A 475 -36.65 4.89 25.76
CA GLU A 475 -37.51 5.38 24.68
C GLU A 475 -36.90 5.11 23.29
N TYR A 476 -35.57 5.11 23.16
CA TYR A 476 -34.88 4.68 21.95
C TYR A 476 -35.14 3.19 21.66
N ALA A 477 -35.08 2.32 22.68
CA ALA A 477 -35.41 0.90 22.53
C ALA A 477 -36.89 0.70 22.10
N ARG A 478 -37.81 1.54 22.58
CA ARG A 478 -39.21 1.53 22.11
C ARG A 478 -39.36 1.99 20.67
N LEU A 479 -38.72 3.09 20.28
CA LEU A 479 -38.75 3.62 18.92
C LEU A 479 -38.16 2.64 17.91
N ARG A 480 -37.05 1.97 18.24
CA ARG A 480 -36.45 0.95 17.36
C ARG A 480 -37.36 -0.25 17.14
N ASN A 481 -38.08 -0.68 18.18
CA ASN A 481 -39.09 -1.74 18.07
C ASN A 481 -40.30 -1.33 17.21
N GLN A 482 -40.63 -0.03 17.18
CA GLN A 482 -41.69 0.52 16.34
C GLN A 482 -41.23 0.67 14.88
N ASP A 483 -40.03 1.20 14.64
CA ASP A 483 -39.41 1.31 13.30
C ASP A 483 -39.22 -0.07 12.65
N MET A 484 -38.95 -1.11 13.47
CA MET A 484 -38.88 -2.49 13.01
C MET A 484 -40.16 -2.97 12.30
N MET A 485 -41.32 -2.38 12.62
CA MET A 485 -42.62 -2.71 12.03
C MET A 485 -42.96 -1.86 10.79
N GLU A 486 -42.49 -0.61 10.70
CA GLU A 486 -43.00 0.41 9.76
C GLU A 486 -42.19 0.65 8.47
N THR A 487 -40.92 0.24 8.34
CA THR A 487 -40.08 0.66 7.19
C THR A 487 -39.82 -0.40 6.09
N ASP A 488 -39.98 0.02 4.83
CA ASP A 488 -39.64 -0.67 3.56
C ASP A 488 -38.11 -0.81 3.31
N VAL A 489 -37.34 -1.09 4.34
CA VAL A 489 -35.88 -1.12 4.27
C VAL A 489 -35.38 -2.51 3.85
N ALA A 490 -34.35 -2.53 2.99
CA ALA A 490 -33.68 -3.76 2.58
C ALA A 490 -33.05 -4.47 3.78
N ARG A 491 -33.54 -5.67 4.09
CA ARG A 491 -33.07 -6.51 5.20
C ARG A 491 -32.50 -7.82 4.68
N TYR A 492 -31.52 -8.34 5.39
CA TYR A 492 -30.95 -9.64 5.13
C TYR A 492 -31.95 -10.75 5.49
N ASP A 493 -32.33 -11.57 4.50
CA ASP A 493 -33.23 -12.69 4.70
C ASP A 493 -32.45 -13.93 5.17
N GLN A 494 -32.64 -14.32 6.42
CA GLN A 494 -31.94 -15.45 7.04
C GLN A 494 -32.31 -16.81 6.41
N TYR A 495 -33.45 -16.88 5.72
CA TYR A 495 -33.93 -18.13 5.10
C TYR A 495 -33.40 -18.33 3.67
N LYS A 496 -32.67 -17.34 3.13
CA LYS A 496 -32.04 -17.42 1.81
C LYS A 496 -30.54 -17.55 1.92
N THR A 497 -29.94 -18.10 0.87
CA THR A 497 -28.49 -18.20 0.80
C THR A 497 -27.86 -16.79 0.76
N PRO A 498 -26.69 -16.60 1.39
CA PRO A 498 -25.97 -15.33 1.32
C PRO A 498 -25.75 -14.84 -0.11
N MET A 499 -25.55 -15.76 -1.06
CA MET A 499 -25.35 -15.47 -2.48
C MET A 499 -26.55 -14.74 -3.09
N GLU A 500 -27.77 -15.20 -2.81
CA GLU A 500 -29.00 -14.59 -3.32
C GLU A 500 -29.30 -13.24 -2.65
N ASN A 501 -28.92 -13.09 -1.38
CA ASN A 501 -29.16 -11.87 -0.62
C ASN A 501 -28.32 -10.66 -1.08
N ILE A 502 -27.11 -10.89 -1.61
CA ILE A 502 -26.19 -9.82 -2.01
C ILE A 502 -26.36 -9.46 -3.50
N GLY A 503 -26.83 -10.40 -4.33
CA GLY A 503 -27.02 -10.18 -5.77
C GLY A 503 -25.72 -9.93 -6.53
N LEU A 504 -24.60 -10.52 -6.07
CA LEU A 504 -23.29 -10.48 -6.73
C LEU A 504 -23.00 -11.79 -7.47
N GLN A 505 -22.15 -11.71 -8.49
CA GLN A 505 -21.67 -12.89 -9.21
C GLN A 505 -20.70 -13.72 -8.36
N ASP A 506 -20.77 -15.04 -8.49
CA ASP A 506 -19.90 -16.01 -7.80
C ASP A 506 -18.40 -15.75 -8.05
N SER A 507 -18.07 -15.30 -9.28
CA SER A 507 -16.73 -14.91 -9.69
C SER A 507 -16.13 -13.77 -8.85
N LEU A 508 -16.96 -12.91 -8.25
CA LEU A 508 -16.52 -11.78 -7.42
C LEU A 508 -16.43 -12.19 -5.95
N LEU A 509 -17.38 -13.01 -5.48
CA LEU A 509 -17.39 -13.52 -4.12
C LEU A 509 -16.16 -14.39 -3.83
N SER A 510 -15.75 -15.23 -4.78
CA SER A 510 -14.52 -16.04 -4.66
C SER A 510 -13.22 -15.21 -4.56
N ARG A 511 -13.26 -13.89 -4.80
CA ARG A 511 -12.09 -12.98 -4.70
C ARG A 511 -11.98 -12.26 -3.37
N PHE A 512 -13.04 -12.34 -2.56
CA PHE A 512 -13.00 -11.93 -1.17
C PHE A 512 -12.65 -13.14 -0.33
N ASP A 513 -11.57 -13.04 0.45
CA ASP A 513 -11.14 -14.14 1.32
C ASP A 513 -12.02 -14.25 2.56
N LEU A 514 -12.55 -13.11 3.03
CA LEU A 514 -13.40 -13.03 4.21
C LEU A 514 -14.70 -12.29 3.89
N LEU A 515 -15.81 -12.96 4.20
CA LEU A 515 -17.15 -12.43 4.06
C LEU A 515 -17.80 -12.37 5.44
N PHE A 516 -18.10 -11.17 5.92
CA PHE A 516 -18.79 -10.96 7.19
C PHE A 516 -20.23 -10.54 6.95
N VAL A 517 -21.17 -11.29 7.53
CA VAL A 517 -22.60 -10.94 7.55
C VAL A 517 -22.92 -10.33 8.91
N MET A 518 -23.32 -9.06 8.90
CA MET A 518 -23.73 -8.27 10.05
C MET A 518 -25.25 -8.12 10.04
N LEU A 519 -25.93 -8.73 11.01
CA LEU A 519 -27.39 -8.70 11.11
C LEU A 519 -27.81 -7.70 12.18
N ASP A 520 -28.83 -6.89 11.88
CA ASP A 520 -29.45 -6.05 12.90
C ASP A 520 -30.56 -6.83 13.65
N ILE A 521 -30.16 -7.58 14.67
CA ILE A 521 -31.08 -8.32 15.54
C ILE A 521 -31.50 -7.40 16.68
N ALA A 522 -32.80 -7.10 16.77
CA ALA A 522 -33.35 -6.34 17.90
C ALA A 522 -33.27 -7.19 19.18
N ASP A 523 -32.41 -6.77 20.10
CA ASP A 523 -32.25 -7.36 21.42
C ASP A 523 -32.19 -6.25 22.47
N ALA A 524 -33.08 -6.28 23.44
CA ALA A 524 -33.27 -5.17 24.38
C ALA A 524 -32.01 -4.90 25.22
N ASP A 525 -31.28 -5.94 25.60
CA ASP A 525 -30.08 -5.81 26.43
C ASP A 525 -28.89 -5.23 25.63
N HIS A 526 -28.68 -5.71 24.39
CA HIS A 526 -27.65 -5.16 23.51
C HIS A 526 -27.96 -3.72 23.07
N ASP A 527 -29.23 -3.42 22.84
CA ASP A 527 -29.67 -2.10 22.41
C ASP A 527 -29.49 -1.05 23.50
N ASN A 528 -29.77 -1.42 24.76
CA ASN A 528 -29.51 -0.59 25.93
C ASN A 528 -28.02 -0.28 26.10
N LEU A 529 -27.15 -1.27 25.86
CA LEU A 529 -25.69 -1.06 25.90
C LEU A 529 -25.21 -0.13 24.78
N ILE A 530 -25.77 -0.27 23.58
CA ILE A 530 -25.45 0.59 22.44
C ILE A 530 -25.94 2.02 22.71
N SER A 531 -27.16 2.20 23.19
CA SER A 531 -27.73 3.53 23.49
C SER A 531 -26.94 4.22 24.60
N GLU A 532 -26.57 3.51 25.66
CA GLU A 532 -25.74 4.07 26.73
C GLU A 532 -24.37 4.53 26.19
N HIS A 533 -23.75 3.72 25.32
CA HIS A 533 -22.48 4.06 24.69
C HIS A 533 -22.58 5.29 23.77
N VAL A 534 -23.61 5.34 22.93
CA VAL A 534 -23.85 6.47 22.00
C VAL A 534 -24.14 7.75 22.79
N LEU A 535 -25.00 7.71 23.81
CA LEU A 535 -25.27 8.85 24.68
C LEU A 535 -24.00 9.34 25.38
N ARG A 536 -23.16 8.43 25.86
CA ARG A 536 -21.86 8.78 26.44
C ARG A 536 -20.97 9.52 25.45
N MET A 537 -20.89 9.06 24.20
CA MET A 537 -20.10 9.71 23.15
C MET A 537 -20.66 11.10 22.78
N HIS A 538 -21.98 11.23 22.69
CA HIS A 538 -22.65 12.50 22.40
C HIS A 538 -22.52 13.54 23.52
N ARG A 539 -22.32 13.12 24.79
CA ARG A 539 -22.06 14.03 25.93
C ARG A 539 -20.78 14.85 25.80
N TYR A 540 -19.81 14.41 24.98
CA TYR A 540 -18.50 15.08 24.80
C TYR A 540 -18.34 15.81 23.48
N ARG A 541 -19.35 15.76 22.61
CA ARG A 541 -19.24 16.41 21.31
C ARG A 541 -19.36 17.92 21.50
N ASN A 542 -18.47 18.68 20.88
CA ASN A 542 -18.60 20.12 20.84
C ASN A 542 -19.82 20.47 19.96
N PRO A 543 -20.79 21.29 20.42
CA PRO A 543 -21.99 21.63 19.65
C PRO A 543 -21.76 22.40 18.34
N LYS A 544 -20.50 22.69 17.99
CA LYS A 544 -20.09 23.43 16.79
C LYS A 544 -19.58 22.52 15.64
N GLU A 545 -19.42 21.23 15.89
CA GLU A 545 -18.93 20.24 14.92
C GLU A 545 -20.08 19.77 14.02
N GLN A 546 -19.84 19.50 12.73
CA GLN A 546 -20.92 19.08 11.82
C GLN A 546 -21.42 17.67 12.16
N ASP A 547 -22.74 17.45 12.05
CA ASP A 547 -23.36 16.14 12.20
C ASP A 547 -22.74 15.14 11.22
N GLY A 548 -22.19 14.04 11.75
CA GLY A 548 -21.58 12.97 10.95
C GLY A 548 -20.06 13.09 10.75
N GLU A 549 -19.39 14.13 11.25
CA GLU A 549 -17.93 14.13 11.39
C GLU A 549 -17.51 13.09 12.45
N VAL A 550 -16.45 12.34 12.15
CA VAL A 550 -15.85 11.37 13.05
C VAL A 550 -15.04 12.13 14.10
N LEU A 551 -15.21 11.79 15.38
CA LEU A 551 -14.33 12.30 16.43
C LEU A 551 -12.88 11.99 16.03
N PRO A 552 -11.99 12.98 15.90
CA PRO A 552 -10.58 12.71 15.81
C PRO A 552 -10.14 12.15 17.17
N MET A 553 -10.14 10.82 17.29
CA MET A 553 -9.46 10.12 18.38
C MET A 553 -7.95 10.29 18.18
N GLY A 554 -7.47 11.48 18.54
CA GLY A 554 -6.07 11.88 18.35
C GLY A 554 -5.78 13.39 18.31
N SER A 555 -6.74 14.31 18.44
CA SER A 555 -6.43 15.75 18.54
C SER A 555 -7.03 16.42 19.77
N THR A 556 -6.15 16.72 20.74
CA THR A 556 -6.27 17.83 21.72
C THR A 556 -7.55 17.90 22.54
N VAL A 557 -7.91 16.83 23.25
CA VAL A 557 -8.90 16.91 24.36
C VAL A 557 -8.20 16.92 25.73
N GLU A 558 -6.87 17.05 25.78
CA GLU A 558 -6.12 17.20 27.04
C GLU A 558 -6.11 18.64 27.60
N MET A 559 -6.70 19.62 26.93
CA MET A 559 -6.52 21.04 27.30
C MET A 559 -7.70 21.65 28.07
N LEU A 560 -8.39 20.87 28.93
CA LEU A 560 -9.47 21.40 29.79
C LEU A 560 -9.61 20.69 31.16
N SER A 561 -8.61 19.90 31.58
CA SER A 561 -8.43 19.57 33.00
C SER A 561 -7.50 20.60 33.64
N THR A 562 -7.97 21.22 34.73
CA THR A 562 -7.19 22.18 35.53
C THR A 562 -5.95 21.51 36.13
N GLU A 563 -4.80 21.62 35.47
CA GLU A 563 -3.49 21.33 36.07
C GLU A 563 -2.56 22.54 35.88
N ASN A 564 -1.77 22.84 36.92
CA ASN A 564 -0.98 24.06 37.05
C ASN A 564 0.08 24.23 35.94
N PRO A 565 0.34 25.47 35.48
CA PRO A 565 1.24 25.76 34.36
C PRO A 565 2.76 25.67 34.65
N ASP A 566 3.17 25.21 35.84
CA ASP A 566 4.58 25.30 36.28
C ASP A 566 5.40 24.00 36.07
N THR A 567 4.92 23.03 35.28
CA THR A 567 5.62 21.77 35.00
C THR A 567 5.91 21.53 33.52
N GLU A 568 6.11 22.58 32.73
CA GLU A 568 6.57 22.46 31.35
C GLU A 568 8.08 22.71 31.23
N GLU A 569 8.87 21.65 31.45
CA GLU A 569 10.14 21.49 30.75
C GLU A 569 10.11 20.18 29.96
N VAL A 570 9.81 20.35 28.66
CA VAL A 570 10.26 19.56 27.50
C VAL A 570 10.59 18.09 27.75
N ASP A 571 9.65 17.21 27.40
CA ASP A 571 10.00 15.85 26.98
C ASP A 571 9.10 15.39 25.82
N GLU A 572 9.24 16.03 24.66
CA GLU A 572 8.70 15.55 23.36
C GLU A 572 9.27 14.16 22.95
N SER A 573 10.16 13.58 23.76
CA SER A 573 10.91 12.37 23.45
C SER A 573 10.32 11.06 23.98
N LYS A 574 9.28 11.10 24.83
CA LYS A 574 8.62 9.89 25.36
C LYS A 574 7.14 9.86 25.01
N GLU A 575 6.84 9.37 23.81
CA GLU A 575 5.47 9.02 23.43
C GLU A 575 4.94 7.91 24.35
N ALA A 576 3.85 8.19 25.08
CA ALA A 576 3.19 7.21 25.93
C ALA A 576 2.55 6.09 25.07
N MET A 577 2.94 4.84 25.31
CA MET A 577 2.45 3.64 24.61
C MET A 577 0.97 3.34 24.88
N TYR A 578 0.46 3.79 26.04
CA TYR A 578 -0.89 3.51 26.51
C TYR A 578 -1.71 4.79 26.63
N GLU A 579 -2.99 4.72 26.23
CA GLU A 579 -3.98 5.75 26.52
C GLU A 579 -4.30 5.76 28.02
N LYS A 580 -4.37 6.95 28.60
CA LYS A 580 -4.75 7.13 30.00
C LYS A 580 -6.22 6.72 30.14
N TYR A 581 -6.50 5.78 31.02
CA TYR A 581 -7.87 5.30 31.25
C TYR A 581 -8.75 6.41 31.80
N ASP A 582 -9.72 6.87 31.00
CA ASP A 582 -10.77 7.78 31.42
C ASP A 582 -12.08 7.03 31.77
N PRO A 583 -12.50 7.00 33.05
CA PRO A 583 -13.72 6.32 33.50
C PRO A 583 -14.99 6.79 32.78
N LEU A 584 -14.96 8.04 32.30
CA LEU A 584 -16.09 8.74 31.72
C LEU A 584 -16.22 8.51 30.19
N LEU A 585 -15.18 7.97 29.54
CA LEU A 585 -15.15 7.54 28.12
C LEU A 585 -15.29 6.00 27.99
N HIS A 586 -14.64 5.24 28.87
CA HIS A 586 -14.60 3.77 28.80
C HIS A 586 -15.73 3.06 29.58
N GLY A 587 -16.46 3.79 30.45
CA GLY A 587 -17.61 3.29 31.20
C GLY A 587 -17.26 2.22 32.25
N ASN A 588 -18.30 1.57 32.79
CA ASN A 588 -18.16 0.52 33.81
C ASN A 588 -17.84 -0.88 33.25
N SER A 589 -17.81 -1.04 31.92
CA SER A 589 -17.61 -2.33 31.26
C SER A 589 -16.14 -2.80 31.28
N ARG A 590 -15.19 -1.90 31.52
CA ARG A 590 -13.74 -2.21 31.46
C ARG A 590 -13.04 -1.93 32.78
N SER A 591 -12.06 -2.76 33.10
CA SER A 591 -11.29 -2.63 34.34
C SER A 591 -10.15 -1.62 34.19
N LYS A 592 -9.79 -0.94 35.28
CA LYS A 592 -8.64 -0.01 35.37
C LYS A 592 -7.29 -0.65 35.01
N LYS A 593 -7.25 -1.98 34.85
CA LYS A 593 -6.08 -2.77 34.46
C LYS A 593 -5.95 -2.98 32.94
N ASP A 594 -6.99 -2.71 32.16
CA ASP A 594 -6.92 -2.87 30.70
C ASP A 594 -6.10 -1.71 30.12
N GLN A 595 -4.88 -2.03 29.72
CA GLN A 595 -3.98 -1.08 29.09
C GLN A 595 -4.40 -0.86 27.64
N ILE A 596 -4.97 0.30 27.35
CA ILE A 596 -5.46 0.64 26.02
C ILE A 596 -4.29 1.15 25.19
N LEU A 597 -4.07 0.55 24.02
CA LEU A 597 -3.03 0.98 23.09
C LEU A 597 -3.47 2.26 22.38
N SER A 598 -2.61 3.29 22.36
CA SER A 598 -2.92 4.52 21.65
C SER A 598 -3.06 4.29 20.15
N THR A 599 -4.00 5.00 19.50
CA THR A 599 -4.16 4.99 18.03
C THR A 599 -2.86 5.36 17.29
N ARG A 600 -2.06 6.27 17.85
CA ARG A 600 -0.75 6.68 17.31
C ARG A 600 0.29 5.56 17.45
N PHE A 601 0.30 4.85 18.57
CA PHE A 601 1.16 3.67 18.77
C PHE A 601 0.76 2.54 17.84
N MET A 602 -0.54 2.25 17.70
CA MET A 602 -1.08 1.23 16.81
C MET A 602 -0.69 1.48 15.35
N ARG A 603 -0.77 2.73 14.88
CA ARG A 603 -0.32 3.11 13.53
C ARG A 603 1.17 2.81 13.32
N LYS A 604 2.03 3.17 14.28
CA LYS A 604 3.48 2.88 14.21
C LYS A 604 3.76 1.38 14.28
N TYR A 605 3.05 0.67 15.15
CA TYR A 605 3.16 -0.78 15.29
C TYR A 605 2.78 -1.50 14.00
N ILE A 606 1.66 -1.13 13.37
CA ILE A 606 1.25 -1.68 12.07
C ILE A 606 2.33 -1.41 11.02
N HIS A 607 2.92 -0.20 10.99
CA HIS A 607 3.98 0.11 10.04
C HIS A 607 5.21 -0.80 10.22
N ILE A 608 5.63 -1.04 11.46
CA ILE A 608 6.76 -1.93 11.79
C ILE A 608 6.39 -3.39 11.49
N ALA A 609 5.19 -3.83 11.87
CA ALA A 609 4.72 -5.20 11.65
C ALA A 609 4.67 -5.56 10.16
N ARG A 610 4.33 -4.60 9.28
CA ARG A 610 4.37 -4.81 7.82
C ARG A 610 5.77 -5.02 7.26
N LEU A 611 6.83 -4.67 7.99
CA LEU A 611 8.22 -4.96 7.59
C LEU A 611 8.63 -6.40 7.95
N LEU A 612 7.99 -7.01 8.95
CA LEU A 612 8.26 -8.38 9.37
C LEU A 612 7.68 -9.37 8.35
N ARG A 613 8.49 -10.35 7.95
CA ARG A 613 8.07 -11.44 7.04
C ARG A 613 8.16 -12.77 7.79
N PRO A 614 7.10 -13.20 8.50
CA PRO A 614 7.11 -14.48 9.20
C PRO A 614 7.19 -15.64 8.20
N LYS A 615 7.80 -16.75 8.63
CA LYS A 615 7.88 -17.99 7.84
C LYS A 615 6.99 -19.03 8.48
N LEU A 616 6.24 -19.77 7.66
CA LEU A 616 5.42 -20.88 8.14
C LEU A 616 6.31 -22.00 8.69
N THR A 617 5.89 -22.57 9.82
CA THR A 617 6.45 -23.81 10.36
C THR A 617 5.80 -25.03 9.71
N GLN A 618 6.50 -26.16 9.70
CA GLN A 618 5.97 -27.40 9.11
C GLN A 618 4.71 -27.89 9.85
N ASP A 619 4.70 -27.83 11.17
CA ASP A 619 3.53 -28.21 12.00
C ASP A 619 2.26 -27.40 11.64
N ALA A 620 2.43 -26.11 11.32
CA ALA A 620 1.31 -25.27 10.90
C ALA A 620 0.79 -25.67 9.51
N CYS A 621 1.67 -26.09 8.59
CA CYS A 621 1.26 -26.58 7.27
C CYS A 621 0.33 -27.79 7.39
N ASP A 622 0.66 -28.75 8.26
CA ASP A 622 -0.09 -29.99 8.42
C ASP A 622 -1.49 -29.71 8.99
N VAL A 623 -1.58 -28.86 10.03
CA VAL A 623 -2.87 -28.46 10.62
C VAL A 623 -3.74 -27.72 9.60
N ILE A 624 -3.17 -26.80 8.81
CA ILE A 624 -3.92 -26.06 7.79
C ILE A 624 -4.41 -27.00 6.69
N ALA A 625 -3.60 -27.98 6.27
CA ALA A 625 -3.99 -28.96 5.26
C ALA A 625 -5.17 -29.82 5.73
N ASP A 626 -5.14 -30.28 6.98
CA ASP A 626 -6.20 -31.08 7.58
C ASP A 626 -7.50 -30.28 7.73
N GLU A 627 -7.44 -29.04 8.25
CA GLU A 627 -8.64 -28.20 8.39
C GLU A 627 -9.21 -27.79 7.03
N TYR A 628 -8.38 -27.49 6.03
CA TYR A 628 -8.86 -27.21 4.69
C TYR A 628 -9.54 -28.42 4.04
N ALA A 629 -9.00 -29.63 4.26
CA ALA A 629 -9.65 -30.86 3.80
C ALA A 629 -11.01 -31.09 4.48
N ARG A 630 -11.13 -30.76 5.78
CA ARG A 630 -12.42 -30.81 6.51
C ARG A 630 -13.43 -29.82 5.96
N LEU A 631 -13.07 -28.55 5.82
CA LEU A 631 -13.95 -27.50 5.28
C LEU A 631 -14.48 -27.89 3.90
N ARG A 632 -13.60 -28.35 3.00
CA ARG A 632 -14.01 -28.77 1.66
C ARG A 632 -14.96 -29.97 1.65
N ASN A 633 -14.79 -30.91 2.58
CA ASN A 633 -15.71 -32.04 2.73
C ASN A 633 -17.07 -31.61 3.28
N GLN A 634 -17.10 -30.62 4.18
CA GLN A 634 -18.33 -30.08 4.76
C GLN A 634 -19.13 -29.28 3.73
N ASP A 635 -18.47 -28.45 2.91
CA ASP A 635 -19.09 -27.69 1.81
C ASP A 635 -19.79 -28.62 0.80
N MET A 636 -19.21 -29.79 0.52
CA MET A 636 -19.80 -30.82 -0.36
C MET A 636 -21.04 -31.47 0.28
N MET A 637 -21.05 -31.66 1.61
CA MET A 637 -22.22 -32.22 2.31
C MET A 637 -23.40 -31.24 2.35
N GLU A 638 -23.16 -29.95 2.56
CA GLU A 638 -24.23 -28.94 2.53
C GLU A 638 -24.82 -28.75 1.13
N THR A 639 -24.01 -28.85 0.08
CA THR A 639 -24.51 -28.82 -1.31
C THR A 639 -25.32 -30.06 -1.71
N ASP A 640 -24.99 -31.24 -1.17
CA ASP A 640 -25.77 -32.47 -1.42
C ASP A 640 -27.08 -32.50 -0.62
N VAL A 641 -27.15 -31.95 0.60
CA VAL A 641 -28.41 -31.83 1.36
C VAL A 641 -29.42 -30.90 0.65
N ALA A 642 -28.93 -29.86 -0.04
CA ALA A 642 -29.76 -28.98 -0.86
C ALA A 642 -30.28 -29.65 -2.16
N ARG A 643 -29.61 -30.69 -2.67
CA ARG A 643 -30.06 -31.45 -3.85
C ARG A 643 -31.03 -32.59 -3.51
N VAL A 644 -30.90 -33.21 -2.33
CA VAL A 644 -31.70 -34.39 -1.95
C VAL A 644 -33.08 -34.02 -1.38
N THR A 645 -33.34 -32.76 -1.05
CA THR A 645 -34.65 -32.30 -0.56
C THR A 645 -35.66 -31.98 -1.67
N TYR A 646 -35.27 -32.03 -2.94
CA TYR A 646 -36.15 -31.95 -4.10
C TYR A 646 -36.16 -33.27 -4.89
N SER A 647 -36.72 -34.32 -4.30
CA SER A 647 -37.21 -35.50 -5.01
C SER A 647 -38.47 -36.04 -4.37
#